data_AF-A0A4Q9PZ48-F1
#
_entry.id   AF-A0A4Q9PZ48-F1
#
_cell.length_a   1.000
_cell.length_b   1.000
_cell.length_c   1.000
_cell.angle_alpha   90.00
_cell.angle_beta   90.00
_cell.angle_gamma   90.00
#
_symmetry.space_group_name_H-M   'P 1'
#
loop_
_entity.id
_entity.type
_entity.pdbx_description
1 polymer ?
#
loop_
_entity_poly.entity_id
_entity_poly.type
_entity_poly.pdbx_seq_one_letter_code
_entity_poly.pdbx_strand_id
1 'polypeptide(L)'
;MPSLDSLPAELLLRIVAFLPVQTLRSLRLASRGWDAFCREHESTIYHHAALLHNFVDSINTVLSDAKSAHQRLKFLQDAPNWYHYCRMYFELQRNWLGVRDARTKFYGRHPYDVHRLKVDEEQGILITTHEFGGLTVFDLDTTEVLWRLDASYVRRHAHCEYENGFLIFDRLGAAKEVWRLASLWPATESTSTLPRVTRPTDSQLQASAAAAHAYAPVPGLDSPPNEVPKGHFRPWALIETAEFGRAYRFVYPCLLVCGLRRAFVWNVVTTRLEREFDNVQGNAGEGDINYVELSADHVFVCSTSALRIFDRSNGNMLLEIPSYQFVYSDVRIAVQFDPAVARQKVAGPGEAVRLPCEPTVSMALYTASYAEFSSVHVANDGKDLAAHLSDSRVFVIRDFMRVVRGEIPLQTAALESGKTIPRLGGTDEHFSIYLASAHGRLGLVTTSGVYAATLDPLKHGLIDEDLVLTGRRRVHGIPQSAIDAGISFPYMTFVSLPFYHDRRQLAKVTCMQMTETKLFFVWDAMYKPDNIDFFRRLGMIGGNTPSGDEHEREDDEGLLAGANITVDAATQVDAGWDVEDGVAEETNQVVVASGSGSQVEDILTETPGAGPLAVTLNAADEDEGVEYMDAEEGEEVQEEQGGHWQEDSDDNSAGSHGGVDSDSESEDDWPNVPHGGYRAHNRIARDREYSSVPLALLGHWQRYS
;
A
#
# COMPACT_ATOMS: atom_id res chain seq x y z
N MET A 1 1.01 32.58 -40.33
CA MET A 1 0.95 31.16 -39.96
C MET A 1 -0.44 30.65 -40.29
N PRO A 2 -0.62 29.45 -40.86
CA PRO A 2 -1.96 28.86 -41.01
C PRO A 2 -2.62 28.75 -39.62
N SER A 3 -3.92 29.08 -39.51
CA SER A 3 -4.69 28.84 -38.28
C SER A 3 -4.76 27.34 -38.02
N LEU A 4 -4.74 26.90 -36.76
CA LEU A 4 -4.98 25.48 -36.44
C LEU A 4 -6.27 24.98 -37.11
N ASP A 5 -7.30 25.84 -37.18
CA ASP A 5 -8.60 25.52 -37.79
C ASP A 5 -8.53 25.24 -39.31
N SER A 6 -7.39 25.49 -39.95
CA SER A 6 -7.16 25.17 -41.37
C SER A 6 -6.52 23.80 -41.60
N LEU A 7 -6.16 23.08 -40.54
CA LEU A 7 -5.63 21.73 -40.63
C LEU A 7 -6.76 20.72 -40.90
N PRO A 8 -6.48 19.63 -41.65
CA PRO A 8 -7.39 18.50 -41.77
C PRO A 8 -7.77 17.91 -40.41
N ALA A 9 -8.99 17.36 -40.31
CA ALA A 9 -9.53 16.79 -39.08
C ALA A 9 -8.62 15.72 -38.48
N GLU A 10 -7.96 14.91 -39.30
CA GLU A 10 -7.04 13.86 -38.87
C GLU A 10 -5.80 14.42 -38.17
N LEU A 11 -5.28 15.56 -38.62
CA LEU A 11 -4.15 16.23 -37.95
C LEU A 11 -4.61 16.89 -36.66
N LEU A 12 -5.80 17.50 -36.66
CA LEU A 12 -6.39 18.06 -35.45
C LEU A 12 -6.62 16.99 -34.39
N LEU A 13 -7.16 15.83 -34.74
CA LEU A 13 -7.35 14.72 -33.81
C LEU A 13 -6.02 14.21 -33.24
N ARG A 14 -4.97 14.14 -34.07
CA ARG A 14 -3.64 13.77 -33.58
C ARG A 14 -3.07 14.78 -32.60
N ILE A 15 -3.31 16.08 -32.80
CA ILE A 15 -2.87 17.12 -31.87
C ILE A 15 -3.66 17.01 -30.56
N VAL A 16 -4.99 16.93 -30.67
CA VAL A 16 -5.93 16.89 -29.55
C VAL A 16 -5.78 15.61 -28.71
N ALA A 17 -5.32 14.50 -29.31
CA ALA A 17 -5.06 13.24 -28.62
C ALA A 17 -3.99 13.32 -27.51
N PHE A 18 -3.13 14.35 -27.52
CA PHE A 18 -2.13 14.57 -26.47
C PHE A 18 -2.60 15.52 -25.37
N LEU A 19 -3.83 16.05 -25.46
CA LEU A 19 -4.33 17.02 -24.50
C LEU A 19 -5.04 16.30 -23.34
N PRO A 20 -4.74 16.65 -22.07
CA PRO A 20 -5.49 16.14 -20.94
C PRO A 20 -6.91 16.71 -20.94
N VAL A 21 -7.84 16.05 -20.24
CA VAL A 21 -9.27 16.41 -20.26
C VAL A 21 -9.54 17.87 -19.82
N GLN A 22 -8.71 18.43 -18.95
CA GLN A 22 -8.78 19.82 -18.50
C GLN A 22 -8.51 20.80 -19.66
N THR A 23 -7.50 20.51 -20.48
CA THR A 23 -7.16 21.29 -21.67
C THR A 23 -8.19 21.08 -22.77
N LEU A 24 -8.73 19.86 -22.93
CA LEU A 24 -9.85 19.59 -23.84
C LEU A 24 -11.09 20.43 -23.50
N ARG A 25 -11.42 20.57 -22.21
CA ARG A 25 -12.49 21.46 -21.76
C ARG A 25 -12.19 22.91 -22.15
N SER A 26 -10.99 23.38 -21.90
CA SER A 26 -10.57 24.76 -22.25
C SER A 26 -10.64 25.01 -23.77
N LEU A 27 -10.24 24.02 -24.58
CA LEU A 27 -10.31 24.08 -26.03
C LEU A 27 -11.75 24.23 -26.54
N ARG A 28 -12.70 23.47 -25.98
CA ARG A 28 -14.12 23.59 -26.29
C ARG A 28 -14.68 24.98 -25.96
N LEU A 29 -14.19 25.59 -24.89
CA LEU A 29 -14.59 26.94 -24.47
C LEU A 29 -13.93 28.06 -25.30
N ALA A 30 -12.92 27.75 -26.12
CA ALA A 30 -12.19 28.75 -26.89
C ALA A 30 -12.99 29.29 -28.10
N SER A 31 -13.76 28.43 -28.80
CA SER A 31 -14.60 28.85 -29.92
C SER A 31 -15.72 27.85 -30.22
N ARG A 32 -16.79 28.31 -30.88
CA ARG A 32 -17.88 27.43 -31.35
C ARG A 32 -17.40 26.37 -32.35
N GLY A 33 -16.38 26.69 -33.15
CA GLY A 33 -15.81 25.73 -34.11
C GLY A 33 -15.10 24.58 -33.39
N TRP A 34 -14.35 24.88 -32.33
CA TRP A 34 -13.70 23.87 -31.51
C TRP A 34 -14.68 23.03 -30.72
N ASP A 35 -15.74 23.62 -30.16
CA ASP A 35 -16.80 22.84 -29.51
C ASP A 35 -17.50 21.90 -30.51
N ALA A 36 -17.83 22.39 -31.71
CA ALA A 36 -18.43 21.56 -32.76
C ALA A 36 -17.51 20.40 -33.17
N PHE A 37 -16.22 20.67 -33.40
CA PHE A 37 -15.21 19.65 -33.72
C PHE A 37 -15.09 18.60 -32.61
N CYS A 38 -15.05 19.02 -31.35
CA CYS A 38 -14.96 18.10 -30.22
C CYS A 38 -16.20 17.24 -30.06
N ARG A 39 -17.40 17.79 -30.33
CA ARG A 39 -18.66 17.01 -30.31
C ARG A 39 -18.72 16.00 -31.47
N GLU A 40 -18.30 16.40 -32.67
CA GLU A 40 -18.29 15.52 -33.85
C GLU A 40 -17.33 14.33 -33.67
N HIS A 41 -16.20 14.56 -33.02
CA HIS A 41 -15.17 13.52 -32.82
C HIS A 41 -15.02 13.07 -31.35
N GLU A 42 -16.07 13.22 -30.55
CA GLU A 42 -16.07 12.97 -29.10
C GLU A 42 -15.47 11.61 -28.75
N SER A 43 -15.93 10.55 -29.41
CA SER A 43 -15.49 9.18 -29.16
C SER A 43 -13.97 9.01 -29.29
N THR A 44 -13.38 9.50 -30.38
CA THR A 44 -11.94 9.41 -30.64
C THR A 44 -11.14 10.21 -29.62
N ILE A 45 -11.59 11.43 -29.31
CA ILE A 45 -10.90 12.33 -28.37
C ILE A 45 -10.86 11.72 -26.97
N TYR A 46 -12.02 11.30 -26.45
CA TYR A 46 -12.08 10.76 -25.09
C TYR A 46 -11.53 9.35 -24.97
N HIS A 47 -11.47 8.57 -26.05
CA HIS A 47 -10.73 7.31 -26.03
C HIS A 47 -9.21 7.54 -25.87
N HIS A 48 -8.64 8.53 -26.58
CA HIS A 48 -7.23 8.91 -26.36
C HIS A 48 -7.02 9.51 -24.97
N ALA A 49 -7.96 10.29 -24.47
CA ALA A 49 -7.89 10.79 -23.09
C ALA A 49 -7.92 9.64 -22.06
N ALA A 50 -8.75 8.61 -22.26
CA ALA A 50 -8.77 7.44 -21.41
C ALA A 50 -7.41 6.73 -21.36
N LEU A 51 -6.71 6.64 -22.50
CA LEU A 51 -5.34 6.12 -22.55
C LEU A 51 -4.34 7.04 -21.83
N LEU A 52 -4.38 8.34 -22.10
CA LEU A 52 -3.47 9.33 -21.50
C LEU A 52 -3.55 9.33 -19.97
N HIS A 53 -4.75 9.14 -19.44
CA HIS A 53 -5.03 9.12 -18.00
C HIS A 53 -4.96 7.70 -17.38
N ASN A 54 -4.47 6.70 -18.13
CA ASN A 54 -4.35 5.30 -17.72
C ASN A 54 -5.66 4.67 -17.22
N PHE A 55 -6.80 5.03 -17.81
CA PHE A 55 -8.07 4.33 -17.58
C PHE A 55 -8.19 3.07 -18.46
N VAL A 56 -7.39 3.00 -19.51
CA VAL A 56 -7.20 1.81 -20.35
C VAL A 56 -5.72 1.66 -20.68
N ASP A 57 -5.27 0.42 -20.86
CA ASP A 57 -3.85 0.13 -21.15
C ASP A 57 -3.49 0.24 -22.64
N SER A 58 -4.48 0.30 -23.52
CA SER A 58 -4.28 0.23 -24.97
C SER A 58 -5.32 1.04 -25.72
N ILE A 59 -4.87 1.75 -26.76
CA ILE A 59 -5.75 2.45 -27.72
C ILE A 59 -6.62 1.52 -28.56
N ASN A 60 -6.33 0.21 -28.54
CA ASN A 60 -7.14 -0.78 -29.25
C ASN A 60 -8.29 -1.32 -28.39
N THR A 61 -8.33 -0.97 -27.09
CA THR A 61 -9.40 -1.40 -26.19
C THR A 61 -10.69 -0.69 -26.59
N VAL A 62 -11.70 -1.42 -27.02
CA VAL A 62 -13.02 -0.84 -27.29
C VAL A 62 -13.79 -0.63 -25.99
N LEU A 63 -14.80 0.25 -26.01
CA LEU A 63 -15.54 0.60 -24.78
C LEU A 63 -16.20 -0.61 -24.12
N SER A 64 -16.70 -1.58 -24.89
CA SER A 64 -17.26 -2.83 -24.34
C SER A 64 -16.24 -3.60 -23.53
N ASP A 65 -14.99 -3.64 -23.99
CA ASP A 65 -13.92 -4.40 -23.38
C ASP A 65 -13.41 -3.64 -22.15
N ALA A 66 -13.30 -2.32 -22.22
CA ALA A 66 -12.99 -1.47 -21.08
C ALA A 66 -14.03 -1.59 -19.96
N LYS A 67 -15.32 -1.71 -20.31
CA LYS A 67 -16.40 -1.97 -19.34
C LYS A 67 -16.30 -3.39 -18.79
N SER A 68 -16.05 -4.39 -19.64
CA SER A 68 -15.94 -5.79 -19.23
C SER A 68 -14.75 -6.03 -18.29
N ALA A 69 -13.60 -5.39 -18.54
CA ALA A 69 -12.43 -5.41 -17.67
C ALA A 69 -12.73 -4.89 -16.25
N HIS A 70 -13.75 -4.04 -16.11
CA HIS A 70 -14.19 -3.46 -14.85
C HIS A 70 -15.61 -3.89 -14.48
N GLN A 71 -15.98 -5.15 -14.75
CA GLN A 71 -17.35 -5.66 -14.58
C GLN A 71 -17.95 -5.36 -13.19
N ARG A 72 -17.12 -5.32 -12.14
CA ARG A 72 -17.53 -5.04 -10.75
C ARG A 72 -17.74 -3.57 -10.45
N LEU A 73 -17.19 -2.68 -11.27
CA LEU A 73 -17.45 -1.25 -11.19
C LEU A 73 -18.79 -0.98 -11.87
N LYS A 74 -19.88 -1.31 -11.17
CA LYS A 74 -21.25 -1.21 -11.70
C LYS A 74 -21.54 0.16 -12.31
N PHE A 75 -21.03 1.22 -11.69
CA PHE A 75 -21.18 2.58 -12.21
C PHE A 75 -20.57 2.75 -13.62
N LEU A 76 -19.44 2.12 -13.95
CA LEU A 76 -18.87 2.19 -15.29
C LEU A 76 -19.68 1.41 -16.34
N GLN A 77 -20.47 0.43 -15.92
CA GLN A 77 -21.31 -0.35 -16.83
C GLN A 77 -22.42 0.48 -17.47
N ASP A 78 -22.78 1.59 -16.84
CA ASP A 78 -23.80 2.51 -17.34
C ASP A 78 -23.23 3.56 -18.31
N ALA A 79 -21.92 3.58 -18.56
CA ALA A 79 -21.31 4.55 -19.46
C ALA A 79 -21.77 4.30 -20.92
N PRO A 80 -22.46 5.27 -21.57
CA PRO A 80 -22.92 5.14 -22.95
C PRO A 80 -21.81 5.36 -24.00
N ASN A 81 -20.77 6.12 -23.65
CA ASN A 81 -19.69 6.48 -24.56
C ASN A 81 -18.39 6.78 -23.79
N TRP A 82 -17.28 7.01 -24.51
CA TRP A 82 -15.97 7.30 -23.92
C TRP A 82 -15.92 8.57 -23.08
N TYR A 83 -16.70 9.59 -23.44
CA TYR A 83 -16.81 10.82 -22.65
C TYR A 83 -17.34 10.53 -21.25
N HIS A 84 -18.47 9.81 -21.17
CA HIS A 84 -19.07 9.42 -19.90
C HIS A 84 -18.16 8.48 -19.11
N TYR A 85 -17.51 7.53 -19.79
CA TYR A 85 -16.55 6.63 -19.17
C TYR A 85 -15.41 7.40 -18.47
N CYS A 86 -14.78 8.34 -19.19
CA CYS A 86 -13.74 9.21 -18.61
C CYS A 86 -14.28 10.03 -17.44
N ARG A 87 -15.46 10.65 -17.59
CA ARG A 87 -16.08 11.46 -16.54
C ARG A 87 -16.26 10.67 -15.24
N MET A 88 -16.82 9.46 -15.34
CA MET A 88 -17.04 8.59 -14.19
C MET A 88 -15.74 8.13 -13.55
N TYR A 89 -14.70 7.88 -14.35
CA TYR A 89 -13.36 7.58 -13.85
C TYR A 89 -12.74 8.76 -13.09
N PHE A 90 -12.86 9.99 -13.62
CA PHE A 90 -12.39 11.18 -12.92
C PHE A 90 -13.14 11.42 -11.61
N GLU A 91 -14.44 11.14 -11.56
CA GLU A 91 -15.17 11.15 -10.29
C GLU A 91 -14.57 10.16 -9.29
N LEU A 92 -14.22 8.95 -9.73
CA LEU A 92 -13.50 8.00 -8.88
C LEU A 92 -12.14 8.57 -8.41
N GLN A 93 -11.35 9.19 -9.31
CA GLN A 93 -10.08 9.81 -8.94
C GLN A 93 -10.28 10.90 -7.88
N ARG A 94 -11.32 11.74 -8.04
CA ARG A 94 -11.67 12.81 -7.10
C ARG A 94 -12.14 12.28 -5.75
N ASN A 95 -12.85 11.16 -5.72
CA ASN A 95 -13.27 10.53 -4.46
C ASN A 95 -12.05 10.08 -3.65
N TRP A 96 -11.00 9.58 -4.30
CA TRP A 96 -9.73 9.28 -3.64
C TRP A 96 -9.03 10.52 -3.06
N LEU A 97 -9.37 11.74 -3.52
CA LEU A 97 -8.92 13.01 -2.92
C LEU A 97 -9.75 13.48 -1.71
N GLY A 98 -10.77 12.73 -1.30
CA GLY A 98 -11.69 13.15 -0.26
C GLY A 98 -12.66 14.25 -0.72
N VAL A 99 -12.92 14.39 -2.03
CA VAL A 99 -13.92 15.34 -2.56
C VAL A 99 -15.35 14.94 -2.16
N ARG A 100 -15.58 13.65 -1.87
CA ARG A 100 -16.83 13.10 -1.37
C ARG A 100 -16.55 12.25 -0.12
N ASP A 101 -17.60 11.98 0.65
CA ASP A 101 -17.50 11.20 1.89
C ASP A 101 -17.02 9.77 1.66
N ALA A 102 -16.16 9.30 2.55
CA ALA A 102 -15.70 7.91 2.57
C ALA A 102 -16.71 7.06 3.36
N ARG A 103 -17.31 6.06 2.71
CA ARG A 103 -18.19 5.09 3.38
C ARG A 103 -17.37 3.91 3.90
N THR A 104 -17.60 3.54 5.16
CA THR A 104 -16.93 2.39 5.77
C THR A 104 -17.86 1.18 5.81
N LYS A 105 -17.34 0.00 5.47
CA LYS A 105 -18.03 -1.30 5.60
C LYS A 105 -17.16 -2.21 6.46
N PHE A 106 -17.80 -2.94 7.38
CA PHE A 106 -17.12 -3.83 8.31
C PHE A 106 -17.43 -5.29 7.97
N TYR A 107 -16.40 -6.12 8.07
CA TYR A 107 -16.46 -7.57 7.85
C TYR A 107 -16.11 -8.25 9.18
N GLY A 108 -16.81 -9.33 9.51
CA GLY A 108 -16.57 -10.10 10.74
C GLY A 108 -17.74 -10.04 11.72
N ARG A 109 -18.52 -11.12 11.77
CA ARG A 109 -19.29 -11.51 12.96
C ARG A 109 -18.57 -12.70 13.58
N HIS A 110 -17.60 -12.44 14.46
CA HIS A 110 -16.75 -13.41 15.13
C HIS A 110 -15.94 -14.39 14.22
N PRO A 111 -14.68 -14.71 14.60
CA PRO A 111 -13.92 -14.15 15.71
C PRO A 111 -13.29 -12.79 15.34
N TYR A 112 -12.99 -11.97 16.36
CA TYR A 112 -12.36 -10.64 16.23
C TYR A 112 -10.83 -10.74 16.16
N ASP A 113 -10.33 -11.67 15.35
CA ASP A 113 -8.95 -12.14 15.40
C ASP A 113 -8.33 -12.20 14.00
N VAL A 114 -8.79 -11.36 13.07
CA VAL A 114 -8.24 -11.34 11.71
C VAL A 114 -6.77 -10.92 11.78
N HIS A 115 -5.88 -11.73 11.22
CA HIS A 115 -4.45 -11.44 11.14
C HIS A 115 -4.05 -10.91 9.75
N ARG A 116 -4.45 -11.58 8.66
CA ARG A 116 -4.23 -11.09 7.29
C ARG A 116 -5.53 -11.09 6.51
N LEU A 117 -5.59 -10.24 5.47
CA LEU A 117 -6.68 -10.22 4.52
C LEU A 117 -6.17 -10.22 3.08
N LYS A 118 -6.97 -10.79 2.18
CA LYS A 118 -6.87 -10.59 0.74
C LYS A 118 -8.25 -10.41 0.12
N VAL A 119 -8.37 -9.48 -0.81
CA VAL A 119 -9.61 -9.15 -1.50
C VAL A 119 -9.49 -9.41 -2.99
N ASP A 120 -10.51 -10.03 -3.55
CA ASP A 120 -10.72 -10.15 -4.98
C ASP A 120 -12.10 -9.56 -5.30
N GLU A 121 -12.12 -8.32 -5.81
CA GLU A 121 -13.39 -7.69 -6.16
C GLU A 121 -14.04 -8.39 -7.35
N GLU A 122 -13.26 -8.89 -8.33
CA GLU A 122 -13.74 -9.57 -9.54
C GLU A 122 -14.51 -10.84 -9.19
N GLN A 123 -13.93 -11.67 -8.32
CA GLN A 123 -14.59 -12.86 -7.78
C GLN A 123 -15.55 -12.51 -6.64
N GLY A 124 -15.46 -11.31 -6.07
CA GLY A 124 -16.35 -10.80 -5.03
C GLY A 124 -16.20 -11.56 -3.72
N ILE A 125 -14.95 -11.81 -3.34
CA ILE A 125 -14.59 -12.56 -2.14
C ILE A 125 -13.58 -11.79 -1.29
N LEU A 126 -13.66 -11.99 0.01
CA LEU A 126 -12.69 -11.55 1.01
C LEU A 126 -12.15 -12.79 1.73
N ILE A 127 -10.84 -12.95 1.75
CA ILE A 127 -10.14 -14.07 2.39
C ILE A 127 -9.44 -13.53 3.64
N THR A 128 -9.58 -14.20 4.77
CA THR A 128 -8.91 -13.84 6.03
C THR A 128 -8.23 -15.03 6.66
N THR A 129 -7.04 -14.83 7.23
CA THR A 129 -6.43 -15.74 8.21
C THR A 129 -6.50 -15.12 9.59
N HIS A 130 -6.33 -15.94 10.62
CA HIS A 130 -6.71 -15.60 11.98
C HIS A 130 -5.56 -15.78 12.99
N GLU A 131 -5.53 -14.96 14.04
CA GLU A 131 -4.55 -15.01 15.14
C GLU A 131 -4.65 -16.35 15.88
N PHE A 132 -5.86 -16.86 16.10
CA PHE A 132 -6.07 -18.16 16.74
C PHE A 132 -6.03 -19.35 15.77
N GLY A 133 -5.72 -19.10 14.50
CA GLY A 133 -5.65 -20.10 13.44
C GLY A 133 -6.95 -20.19 12.65
N GLY A 134 -6.87 -20.82 11.49
CA GLY A 134 -7.99 -20.97 10.56
C GLY A 134 -7.93 -19.97 9.40
N LEU A 135 -8.81 -20.20 8.44
CA LEU A 135 -8.99 -19.34 7.28
C LEU A 135 -10.47 -19.25 6.92
N THR A 136 -10.95 -18.04 6.65
CA THR A 136 -12.33 -17.79 6.24
C THR A 136 -12.39 -17.07 4.91
N VAL A 137 -13.33 -17.48 4.06
CA VAL A 137 -13.70 -16.78 2.82
C VAL A 137 -15.12 -16.23 2.99
N PHE A 138 -15.27 -14.93 2.80
CA PHE A 138 -16.53 -14.22 2.87
C PHE A 138 -16.99 -13.77 1.49
N ASP A 139 -18.30 -13.69 1.31
CA ASP A 139 -18.90 -12.92 0.24
C ASP A 139 -18.64 -11.43 0.48
N LEU A 140 -18.06 -10.75 -0.51
CA LEU A 140 -17.68 -9.35 -0.37
C LEU A 140 -18.89 -8.41 -0.21
N ASP A 141 -20.05 -8.79 -0.75
CA ASP A 141 -21.27 -7.99 -0.75
C ASP A 141 -22.18 -8.34 0.45
N THR A 142 -22.50 -9.62 0.66
CA THR A 142 -23.42 -10.07 1.71
C THR A 142 -22.75 -10.25 3.07
N THR A 143 -21.41 -10.32 3.12
CA THR A 143 -20.60 -10.64 4.31
C THR A 143 -20.81 -12.05 4.86
N GLU A 144 -21.52 -12.91 4.14
CA GLU A 144 -21.74 -14.30 4.51
C GLU A 144 -20.46 -15.12 4.35
N VAL A 145 -20.31 -16.14 5.19
CA VAL A 145 -19.19 -17.08 5.09
C VAL A 145 -19.48 -18.04 3.94
N LEU A 146 -18.59 -18.05 2.95
CA LEU A 146 -18.68 -18.94 1.80
C LEU A 146 -17.92 -20.24 2.02
N TRP A 147 -16.76 -20.19 2.68
CA TRP A 147 -15.88 -21.35 2.84
C TRP A 147 -14.91 -21.14 4.01
N ARG A 148 -14.51 -22.22 4.71
CA ARG A 148 -13.52 -22.16 5.80
C ARG A 148 -12.57 -23.35 5.84
N LEU A 149 -11.38 -23.10 6.38
CA LEU A 149 -10.48 -24.11 6.94
C LEU A 149 -10.39 -23.92 8.46
N ASP A 150 -10.36 -25.05 9.19
CA ASP A 150 -10.42 -25.08 10.65
C ASP A 150 -9.19 -24.46 11.33
N ALA A 151 -9.38 -23.94 12.55
CA ALA A 151 -8.32 -23.36 13.37
C ALA A 151 -7.21 -24.35 13.76
N SER A 152 -7.51 -25.65 13.80
CA SER A 152 -6.50 -26.69 14.00
C SER A 152 -5.71 -27.02 12.74
N TYR A 153 -6.19 -26.62 11.55
CA TYR A 153 -5.56 -26.93 10.26
C TYR A 153 -4.64 -25.80 9.79
N VAL A 154 -5.14 -24.56 9.76
CA VAL A 154 -4.32 -23.38 9.42
C VAL A 154 -3.72 -22.81 10.69
N ARG A 155 -2.40 -22.67 10.74
CA ARG A 155 -1.69 -22.19 11.94
C ARG A 155 -2.14 -20.80 12.37
N ARG A 156 -1.96 -20.52 13.67
CA ARG A 156 -2.05 -19.17 14.24
C ARG A 156 -1.18 -18.18 13.48
N HIS A 157 -1.69 -16.98 13.22
CA HIS A 157 -0.98 -15.92 12.50
C HIS A 157 -0.41 -16.38 11.15
N ALA A 158 -1.11 -17.27 10.44
CA ALA A 158 -0.71 -17.66 9.09
C ALA A 158 -0.70 -16.44 8.18
N HIS A 159 0.39 -16.26 7.43
CA HIS A 159 0.42 -15.30 6.34
C HIS A 159 -0.45 -15.86 5.21
N CYS A 160 -1.17 -15.00 4.48
CA CYS A 160 -1.82 -15.41 3.25
C CYS A 160 -1.55 -14.44 2.10
N GLU A 161 -1.36 -15.02 0.93
CA GLU A 161 -1.26 -14.31 -0.34
C GLU A 161 -2.33 -14.84 -1.30
N TYR A 162 -2.87 -13.98 -2.14
CA TYR A 162 -3.88 -14.38 -3.12
C TYR A 162 -3.80 -13.49 -4.35
N GLU A 163 -3.84 -14.13 -5.52
CA GLU A 163 -4.01 -13.45 -6.80
C GLU A 163 -4.49 -14.43 -7.87
N ASN A 164 -5.32 -13.95 -8.80
CA ASN A 164 -5.79 -14.69 -9.96
C ASN A 164 -6.32 -16.10 -9.62
N GLY A 165 -7.03 -16.23 -8.50
CA GLY A 165 -7.59 -17.48 -7.98
C GLY A 165 -6.60 -18.47 -7.35
N PHE A 166 -5.35 -18.09 -7.12
CA PHE A 166 -4.41 -18.89 -6.34
C PHE A 166 -4.33 -18.32 -4.93
N LEU A 167 -4.61 -19.14 -3.93
CA LEU A 167 -4.49 -18.83 -2.51
C LEU A 167 -3.26 -19.56 -1.95
N ILE A 168 -2.39 -18.83 -1.28
CA ILE A 168 -1.15 -19.35 -0.72
C ILE A 168 -1.07 -18.96 0.75
N PHE A 169 -0.87 -19.93 1.63
CA PHE A 169 -0.62 -19.68 3.04
C PHE A 169 0.44 -20.62 3.57
N ASP A 170 1.10 -20.23 4.65
CA ASP A 170 2.23 -20.97 5.17
C ASP A 170 1.87 -21.97 6.26
N ARG A 171 2.71 -23.00 6.36
CA ARG A 171 2.74 -23.94 7.48
C ARG A 171 3.90 -23.58 8.41
N LEU A 172 3.93 -24.19 9.59
CA LEU A 172 5.17 -24.22 10.35
C LEU A 172 6.27 -24.90 9.52
N GLY A 173 7.43 -24.27 9.40
CA GLY A 173 8.56 -24.75 8.60
C GLY A 173 8.68 -24.10 7.20
N ALA A 174 9.33 -24.80 6.28
CA ALA A 174 9.70 -24.26 4.97
C ALA A 174 8.61 -24.39 3.89
N ALA A 175 7.52 -25.09 4.18
CA ALA A 175 6.45 -25.38 3.23
C ALA A 175 5.38 -24.28 3.15
N LYS A 176 4.75 -24.16 1.98
CA LYS A 176 3.65 -23.25 1.65
C LYS A 176 2.57 -24.04 0.92
N GLU A 177 1.33 -23.95 1.42
CA GLU A 177 0.19 -24.57 0.77
C GLU A 177 -0.29 -23.69 -0.38
N VAL A 178 -0.57 -24.31 -1.52
CA VAL A 178 -1.18 -23.64 -2.67
C VAL A 178 -2.56 -24.25 -2.90
N TRP A 179 -3.55 -23.38 -3.02
CA TRP A 179 -4.95 -23.71 -3.24
C TRP A 179 -5.47 -22.95 -4.45
N ARG A 180 -6.41 -23.54 -5.17
CA ARG A 180 -6.99 -23.00 -6.40
C ARG A 180 -8.48 -22.72 -6.21
N LEU A 181 -8.93 -21.53 -6.59
CA LEU A 181 -10.33 -21.15 -6.60
C LEU A 181 -11.08 -22.06 -7.58
N ALA A 182 -12.08 -22.77 -7.07
CA ALA A 182 -12.68 -23.89 -7.77
C ALA A 182 -13.56 -23.46 -8.96
N SER A 183 -14.09 -22.23 -8.97
CA SER A 183 -14.85 -21.67 -10.09
C SER A 183 -14.00 -21.39 -11.33
N LEU A 184 -12.71 -21.10 -11.15
CA LEU A 184 -11.78 -20.81 -12.24
C LEU A 184 -11.02 -22.04 -12.75
N TRP A 185 -11.35 -23.22 -12.22
CA TRP A 185 -10.67 -24.47 -12.60
C TRP A 185 -11.64 -25.66 -12.51
N PRO A 186 -12.28 -26.04 -13.63
CA PRO A 186 -13.24 -27.14 -13.66
C PRO A 186 -12.62 -28.45 -13.16
N ALA A 187 -13.43 -29.30 -12.53
CA ALA A 187 -12.97 -30.55 -11.91
C ALA A 187 -12.32 -31.56 -12.89
N THR A 188 -12.40 -31.32 -14.19
CA THR A 188 -11.85 -32.17 -15.25
C THR A 188 -10.35 -32.00 -15.47
N GLU A 189 -9.75 -30.90 -14.98
CA GLU A 189 -8.32 -30.65 -15.14
C GLU A 189 -7.53 -31.27 -13.98
N SER A 190 -6.78 -32.33 -14.31
CA SER A 190 -6.07 -33.16 -13.34
C SER A 190 -4.74 -32.55 -12.90
N THR A 191 -4.45 -32.56 -11.60
CA THR A 191 -3.13 -32.28 -11.01
C THR A 191 -2.08 -33.36 -11.34
N SER A 192 -2.41 -34.35 -12.18
CA SER A 192 -1.48 -35.41 -12.60
C SER A 192 -0.25 -34.90 -13.36
N THR A 193 -0.32 -33.69 -13.94
CA THR A 193 0.79 -33.03 -14.62
C THR A 193 1.78 -32.37 -13.66
N LEU A 194 1.41 -32.17 -12.38
CA LEU A 194 2.29 -31.61 -11.37
C LEU A 194 3.38 -32.63 -10.95
N PRO A 195 4.62 -32.16 -10.67
CA PRO A 195 5.67 -32.97 -10.05
C PRO A 195 5.13 -33.68 -8.81
N ARG A 196 5.49 -34.97 -8.63
CA ARG A 196 4.97 -35.78 -7.51
C ARG A 196 5.24 -35.16 -6.14
N VAL A 197 6.40 -34.54 -5.98
CA VAL A 197 6.85 -33.92 -4.72
C VAL A 197 6.05 -32.68 -4.31
N THR A 198 5.41 -31.99 -5.26
CA THR A 198 4.62 -30.79 -4.99
C THR A 198 3.12 -31.05 -5.00
N ARG A 199 2.68 -32.31 -5.15
CA ARG A 199 1.25 -32.63 -5.18
C ARG A 199 0.57 -32.31 -3.85
N PRO A 200 -0.75 -32.07 -3.88
CA PRO A 200 -1.53 -31.98 -2.65
C PRO A 200 -1.28 -33.17 -1.73
N THR A 201 -1.06 -32.86 -0.46
CA THR A 201 -0.95 -33.86 0.61
C THR A 201 -2.30 -34.44 0.99
N ASP A 202 -2.31 -35.62 1.62
CA ASP A 202 -3.55 -36.23 2.13
C ASP A 202 -4.26 -35.30 3.14
N SER A 203 -3.51 -34.54 3.94
CA SER A 203 -4.08 -33.56 4.86
C SER A 203 -4.82 -32.43 4.13
N GLN A 204 -4.26 -31.92 3.02
CA GLN A 204 -4.95 -30.93 2.17
C GLN A 204 -6.23 -31.50 1.57
N LEU A 205 -6.17 -32.73 1.07
CA LEU A 205 -7.32 -33.40 0.47
C LEU A 205 -8.44 -33.62 1.51
N GLN A 206 -8.09 -34.05 2.72
CA GLN A 206 -9.03 -34.23 3.82
C GLN A 206 -9.66 -32.91 4.27
N ALA A 207 -8.85 -31.86 4.46
CA ALA A 207 -9.34 -30.53 4.83
C ALA A 207 -10.28 -29.95 3.77
N SER A 208 -9.94 -30.13 2.48
CA SER A 208 -10.81 -29.72 1.37
C SER A 208 -12.14 -30.45 1.37
N ALA A 209 -12.14 -31.78 1.57
CA ALA A 209 -13.36 -32.58 1.62
C ALA A 209 -14.25 -32.19 2.81
N ALA A 210 -13.66 -31.97 3.98
CA ALA A 210 -14.36 -31.51 5.18
C ALA A 210 -15.01 -30.14 4.97
N ALA A 211 -14.27 -29.19 4.41
CA ALA A 211 -14.77 -27.85 4.11
C ALA A 211 -15.87 -27.88 3.04
N ALA A 212 -15.70 -28.68 1.97
CA ALA A 212 -16.72 -28.85 0.94
C ALA A 212 -18.01 -29.47 1.47
N HIS A 213 -17.92 -30.37 2.45
CA HIS A 213 -19.09 -30.95 3.11
C HIS A 213 -19.79 -29.94 4.04
N ALA A 214 -19.03 -29.20 4.84
CA ALA A 214 -19.57 -28.24 5.80
C ALA A 214 -20.23 -27.01 5.14
N TYR A 215 -19.71 -26.59 3.99
CA TYR A 215 -20.18 -25.44 3.23
C TYR A 215 -20.85 -25.84 1.90
N ALA A 216 -21.37 -27.06 1.82
CA ALA A 216 -22.13 -27.49 0.65
C ALA A 216 -23.37 -26.59 0.47
N PRO A 217 -23.73 -26.20 -0.77
CA PRO A 217 -24.98 -25.50 -1.02
C PRO A 217 -26.16 -26.31 -0.49
N VAL A 218 -27.12 -25.63 0.14
CA VAL A 218 -28.36 -26.28 0.58
C VAL A 218 -29.10 -26.76 -0.68
N PRO A 219 -29.36 -28.07 -0.83
CA PRO A 219 -30.10 -28.56 -2.00
C PRO A 219 -31.53 -28.01 -1.97
N GLY A 220 -31.91 -27.21 -2.96
CA GLY A 220 -33.33 -26.90 -3.21
C GLY A 220 -33.74 -25.44 -3.42
N LEU A 221 -32.85 -24.45 -3.26
CA LEU A 221 -33.13 -23.06 -3.68
C LEU A 221 -32.01 -22.58 -4.63
N ASP A 222 -32.35 -22.47 -5.91
CA ASP A 222 -31.68 -21.66 -6.95
C ASP A 222 -30.28 -22.04 -7.47
N SER A 223 -29.58 -23.06 -6.95
CA SER A 223 -28.28 -23.47 -7.53
C SER A 223 -28.42 -24.54 -8.62
N PRO A 224 -27.92 -24.31 -9.86
CA PRO A 224 -27.85 -25.34 -10.88
C PRO A 224 -27.06 -26.56 -10.39
N PRO A 225 -27.46 -27.80 -10.70
CA PRO A 225 -26.90 -29.03 -10.12
C PRO A 225 -25.42 -29.31 -10.42
N ASN A 226 -24.71 -28.43 -11.14
CA ASN A 226 -23.31 -28.59 -11.54
C ASN A 226 -22.45 -27.32 -11.30
N GLU A 227 -22.98 -26.29 -10.63
CA GLU A 227 -22.22 -25.06 -10.40
C GLU A 227 -21.29 -25.21 -9.19
N VAL A 228 -20.01 -24.86 -9.36
CA VAL A 228 -19.04 -24.89 -8.28
C VAL A 228 -19.35 -23.73 -7.32
N PRO A 229 -19.51 -23.98 -6.00
CA PRO A 229 -19.89 -22.93 -5.08
C PRO A 229 -18.88 -21.77 -5.07
N LYS A 230 -19.39 -20.54 -5.04
CA LYS A 230 -18.58 -19.31 -5.00
C LYS A 230 -17.62 -19.35 -3.81
N GLY A 231 -16.38 -18.92 -4.02
CA GLY A 231 -15.38 -18.78 -2.95
C GLY A 231 -14.80 -20.09 -2.40
N HIS A 232 -15.17 -21.25 -2.96
CA HIS A 232 -14.57 -22.53 -2.57
C HIS A 232 -13.21 -22.74 -3.20
N PHE A 233 -12.28 -23.28 -2.41
CA PHE A 233 -10.93 -23.61 -2.87
C PHE A 233 -10.68 -25.12 -2.88
N ARG A 234 -9.81 -25.55 -3.79
CA ARG A 234 -9.31 -26.93 -3.90
C ARG A 234 -7.79 -26.95 -3.71
N PRO A 235 -7.23 -28.01 -3.11
CA PRO A 235 -5.79 -28.18 -3.01
C PRO A 235 -5.14 -28.19 -4.39
N TRP A 236 -4.09 -27.40 -4.56
CA TRP A 236 -3.32 -27.35 -5.80
C TRP A 236 -1.96 -28.01 -5.63
N ALA A 237 -1.22 -27.59 -4.60
CA ALA A 237 0.15 -28.03 -4.39
C ALA A 237 0.63 -27.81 -2.95
N LEU A 238 1.77 -28.41 -2.61
CA LEU A 238 2.61 -28.05 -1.49
C LEU A 238 3.98 -27.66 -2.04
N ILE A 239 4.38 -26.40 -1.88
CA ILE A 239 5.70 -25.92 -2.29
C ILE A 239 6.58 -25.89 -1.05
N GLU A 240 7.75 -26.53 -1.12
CA GLU A 240 8.73 -26.56 -0.04
C GLU A 240 10.05 -25.99 -0.52
N THR A 241 10.67 -25.14 0.31
CA THR A 241 11.94 -24.47 0.02
C THR A 241 13.07 -25.08 0.83
N ALA A 242 14.30 -24.92 0.36
CA ALA A 242 15.48 -25.53 1.00
C ALA A 242 15.88 -24.84 2.32
N GLU A 243 15.27 -23.71 2.67
CA GLU A 243 15.46 -23.03 3.94
C GLU A 243 14.13 -22.45 4.46
N PHE A 244 14.08 -22.14 5.75
CA PHE A 244 12.93 -21.47 6.33
C PHE A 244 12.72 -20.09 5.69
N GLY A 245 11.53 -19.86 5.13
CA GLY A 245 11.16 -18.57 4.56
C GLY A 245 10.79 -17.57 5.65
N ARG A 246 11.52 -16.46 5.75
CA ARG A 246 11.26 -15.32 6.65
C ARG A 246 10.15 -14.43 6.11
N ALA A 247 10.16 -14.19 4.81
CA ALA A 247 9.14 -13.42 4.11
C ALA A 247 8.79 -14.09 2.78
N TYR A 248 7.57 -13.89 2.31
CA TYR A 248 7.19 -14.31 0.97
C TYR A 248 6.15 -13.36 0.38
N ARG A 249 6.12 -13.34 -0.95
CA ARG A 249 5.23 -12.49 -1.74
C ARG A 249 4.79 -13.22 -2.98
N PHE A 250 3.52 -13.08 -3.33
CA PHE A 250 2.95 -13.67 -4.53
C PHE A 250 2.53 -12.55 -5.47
N VAL A 251 3.04 -12.61 -6.70
CA VAL A 251 2.56 -11.82 -7.84
C VAL A 251 2.38 -12.79 -8.99
N TYR A 252 1.14 -13.02 -9.40
CA TYR A 252 0.81 -14.11 -10.32
C TYR A 252 1.66 -14.04 -11.61
N PRO A 253 2.24 -15.18 -12.07
CA PRO A 253 2.12 -16.56 -11.55
C PRO A 253 3.23 -16.96 -10.56
N CYS A 254 3.94 -16.01 -9.95
CA CYS A 254 5.21 -16.23 -9.29
C CYS A 254 5.11 -16.04 -7.77
N LEU A 255 5.55 -17.04 -7.01
CA LEU A 255 5.72 -16.97 -5.57
C LEU A 255 7.21 -16.78 -5.26
N LEU A 256 7.55 -15.64 -4.67
CA LEU A 256 8.85 -15.37 -4.09
C LEU A 256 8.83 -15.78 -2.62
N VAL A 257 9.75 -16.66 -2.21
CA VAL A 257 10.01 -17.01 -0.81
C VAL A 257 11.44 -16.66 -0.49
N CYS A 258 11.68 -15.85 0.54
CA CYS A 258 13.01 -15.43 0.96
C CYS A 258 13.30 -15.94 2.36
N GLY A 259 14.36 -16.73 2.51
CA GLY A 259 14.98 -17.00 3.79
C GLY A 259 16.09 -15.99 4.09
N LEU A 260 16.94 -16.30 5.07
CA LEU A 260 18.01 -15.40 5.49
C LEU A 260 19.19 -15.34 4.51
N ARG A 261 19.39 -16.38 3.69
CA ARG A 261 20.57 -16.48 2.81
C ARG A 261 20.19 -16.50 1.35
N ARG A 262 19.03 -17.10 1.04
CA ARG A 262 18.56 -17.30 -0.32
C ARG A 262 17.12 -16.89 -0.51
N ALA A 263 16.78 -16.57 -1.74
CA ALA A 263 15.41 -16.41 -2.19
C ALA A 263 15.09 -17.37 -3.33
N PHE A 264 13.84 -17.80 -3.41
CA PHE A 264 13.34 -18.79 -4.35
C PHE A 264 12.13 -18.22 -5.07
N VAL A 265 12.17 -18.21 -6.40
CA VAL A 265 11.02 -17.83 -7.23
C VAL A 265 10.42 -19.09 -7.84
N TRP A 266 9.18 -19.38 -7.45
CA TRP A 266 8.41 -20.52 -7.92
C TRP A 266 7.31 -20.07 -8.87
N ASN A 267 7.11 -20.81 -9.94
CA ASN A 267 5.91 -20.72 -10.74
C ASN A 267 4.80 -21.54 -10.07
N VAL A 268 3.75 -20.90 -9.56
CA VAL A 268 2.73 -21.62 -8.76
C VAL A 268 1.83 -22.50 -9.61
N VAL A 269 1.64 -22.15 -10.88
CA VAL A 269 0.81 -22.92 -11.82
C VAL A 269 1.50 -24.25 -12.12
N THR A 270 2.79 -24.22 -12.46
CA THR A 270 3.54 -25.44 -12.79
C THR A 270 4.21 -26.09 -11.58
N THR A 271 4.24 -25.39 -10.44
CA THR A 271 4.94 -25.73 -9.19
C THR A 271 6.44 -25.98 -9.39
N ARG A 272 7.03 -25.30 -10.37
CA ARG A 272 8.46 -25.41 -10.68
C ARG A 272 9.21 -24.24 -10.06
N LEU A 273 10.36 -24.55 -9.46
CA LEU A 273 11.34 -23.54 -9.08
C LEU A 273 11.94 -22.96 -10.36
N GLU A 274 11.73 -21.67 -10.59
CA GLU A 274 12.29 -20.95 -11.73
C GLU A 274 13.69 -20.43 -11.43
N ARG A 275 13.95 -20.04 -10.17
CA ARG A 275 15.22 -19.43 -9.78
C ARG A 275 15.52 -19.49 -8.30
N GLU A 276 16.81 -19.59 -7.99
CA GLU A 276 17.38 -19.29 -6.68
C GLU A 276 18.27 -18.04 -6.77
N PHE A 277 18.26 -17.25 -5.70
CA PHE A 277 19.13 -16.09 -5.51
C PHE A 277 19.95 -16.33 -4.26
N ASP A 278 21.26 -16.23 -4.37
CA ASP A 278 22.19 -16.33 -3.24
C ASP A 278 22.54 -14.94 -2.69
N ASN A 279 23.03 -14.92 -1.45
CA ASN A 279 23.54 -13.71 -0.80
C ASN A 279 22.52 -12.55 -0.75
N VAL A 280 21.26 -12.87 -0.42
CA VAL A 280 20.16 -11.88 -0.39
C VAL A 280 20.35 -10.76 0.63
N GLN A 281 21.27 -10.95 1.60
CA GLN A 281 21.66 -9.95 2.60
C GLN A 281 22.94 -9.19 2.25
N GLY A 282 23.53 -9.41 1.07
CA GLY A 282 24.75 -8.72 0.66
C GLY A 282 25.89 -8.91 1.66
N ASN A 283 26.71 -7.86 1.85
CA ASN A 283 27.86 -7.92 2.77
C ASN A 283 27.48 -7.75 4.25
N ALA A 284 26.22 -7.45 4.56
CA ALA A 284 25.81 -7.17 5.93
C ALA A 284 25.90 -8.42 6.81
N GLY A 285 25.67 -9.62 6.26
CA GLY A 285 25.79 -10.93 6.94
C GLY A 285 24.87 -11.18 8.14
N GLU A 286 24.42 -10.10 8.77
CA GLU A 286 23.68 -10.02 10.02
C GLU A 286 22.46 -9.10 9.80
N GLY A 287 21.29 -9.53 10.28
CA GLY A 287 20.02 -8.82 10.12
C GLY A 287 18.87 -9.74 9.76
N ASP A 288 17.65 -9.21 9.87
CA ASP A 288 16.42 -9.92 9.49
C ASP A 288 15.95 -9.51 8.08
N ILE A 289 15.09 -10.34 7.50
CA ILE A 289 14.36 -10.03 6.28
C ILE A 289 12.97 -9.52 6.66
N ASN A 290 12.77 -8.22 6.46
CA ASN A 290 11.55 -7.52 6.87
C ASN A 290 10.42 -7.65 5.84
N TYR A 291 10.77 -7.64 4.55
CA TYR A 291 9.78 -7.67 3.47
C TYR A 291 10.42 -8.08 2.14
N VAL A 292 9.61 -8.62 1.22
CA VAL A 292 10.03 -8.90 -0.15
C VAL A 292 8.96 -8.52 -1.17
N GLU A 293 9.40 -8.10 -2.36
CA GLU A 293 8.53 -7.82 -3.50
C GLU A 293 9.12 -8.44 -4.77
N LEU A 294 8.27 -8.63 -5.79
CA LEU A 294 8.71 -9.08 -7.11
C LEU A 294 8.00 -8.32 -8.22
N SER A 295 8.69 -8.19 -9.35
CA SER A 295 8.10 -7.80 -10.64
C SER A 295 8.40 -8.86 -11.70
N ALA A 296 8.01 -8.57 -12.94
CA ALA A 296 8.39 -9.40 -14.08
C ALA A 296 9.90 -9.60 -14.17
N ASP A 297 10.68 -8.54 -13.89
CA ASP A 297 12.12 -8.50 -14.17
C ASP A 297 12.99 -8.44 -12.91
N HIS A 298 12.42 -8.18 -11.73
CA HIS A 298 13.21 -7.90 -10.52
C HIS A 298 12.69 -8.59 -9.26
N VAL A 299 13.60 -8.83 -8.32
CA VAL A 299 13.31 -9.26 -6.94
C VAL A 299 13.80 -8.17 -5.99
N PHE A 300 13.00 -7.83 -4.99
CA PHE A 300 13.30 -6.80 -4.00
C PHE A 300 13.34 -7.44 -2.62
N VAL A 301 14.38 -7.14 -1.85
CA VAL A 301 14.59 -7.65 -0.51
C VAL A 301 14.83 -6.48 0.43
N CYS A 302 13.89 -6.27 1.35
CA CYS A 302 14.06 -5.37 2.49
C CYS A 302 14.64 -6.16 3.65
N SER A 303 15.76 -5.68 4.17
CA SER A 303 16.40 -6.20 5.37
C SER A 303 16.64 -5.08 6.36
N THR A 304 17.06 -5.44 7.56
CA THR A 304 17.53 -4.49 8.58
C THR A 304 18.57 -3.51 8.04
N SER A 305 19.49 -3.96 7.18
CA SER A 305 20.63 -3.16 6.71
C SER A 305 20.39 -2.38 5.42
N ALA A 306 19.52 -2.86 4.53
CA ALA A 306 19.33 -2.27 3.21
C ALA A 306 18.07 -2.79 2.48
N LEU A 307 17.65 -2.01 1.48
CA LEU A 307 16.82 -2.47 0.37
C LEU A 307 17.75 -2.91 -0.77
N ARG A 308 17.61 -4.17 -1.19
CA ARG A 308 18.39 -4.76 -2.29
C ARG A 308 17.49 -5.13 -3.46
N ILE A 309 17.97 -4.87 -4.67
CA ILE A 309 17.26 -5.16 -5.91
C ILE A 309 18.10 -6.11 -6.75
N PHE A 310 17.50 -7.21 -7.19
CA PHE A 310 18.14 -8.24 -7.99
C PHE A 310 17.48 -8.34 -9.34
N ASP A 311 18.29 -8.55 -10.37
CA ASP A 311 17.83 -8.91 -11.71
C ASP A 311 17.32 -10.35 -11.70
N ARG A 312 16.06 -10.55 -12.10
CA ARG A 312 15.45 -11.88 -12.09
C ARG A 312 15.95 -12.77 -13.22
N SER A 313 16.53 -12.23 -14.28
CA SER A 313 17.01 -12.97 -15.45
C SER A 313 18.39 -13.60 -15.26
N ASN A 314 19.25 -13.01 -14.43
CA ASN A 314 20.61 -13.52 -14.14
C ASN A 314 20.93 -13.67 -12.64
N GLY A 315 20.10 -13.15 -11.74
CA GLY A 315 20.29 -13.27 -10.28
C GLY A 315 21.23 -12.23 -9.66
N ASN A 316 21.80 -11.32 -10.45
CA ASN A 316 22.75 -10.33 -9.96
C ASN A 316 22.07 -9.23 -9.14
N MET A 317 22.73 -8.80 -8.07
CA MET A 317 22.32 -7.60 -7.34
C MET A 317 22.62 -6.35 -8.20
N LEU A 318 21.58 -5.59 -8.50
CA LEU A 318 21.63 -4.38 -9.32
C LEU A 318 21.84 -3.12 -8.47
N LEU A 319 21.20 -3.08 -7.30
CA LEU A 319 21.20 -1.91 -6.43
C LEU A 319 21.11 -2.34 -4.96
N GLU A 320 21.89 -1.66 -4.13
CA GLU A 320 21.79 -1.73 -2.67
C GLU A 320 21.61 -0.30 -2.13
N ILE A 321 20.53 -0.09 -1.39
CA ILE A 321 20.21 1.17 -0.72
C ILE A 321 20.32 0.93 0.78
N PRO A 322 21.39 1.42 1.45
CA PRO A 322 21.55 1.27 2.90
C PRO A 322 20.41 1.92 3.70
N SER A 323 20.01 1.32 4.82
CA SER A 323 18.91 1.76 5.68
C SER A 323 19.29 2.89 6.66
N TYR A 324 20.57 2.98 7.02
CA TYR A 324 21.11 3.94 7.99
C TYR A 324 21.40 5.34 7.40
N GLN A 325 20.68 5.76 6.37
CA GLN A 325 20.85 7.10 5.79
C GLN A 325 19.89 8.11 6.44
N PHE A 326 20.45 9.25 6.86
CA PHE A 326 19.64 10.35 7.39
C PHE A 326 18.76 11.02 6.33
N VAL A 327 19.16 10.95 5.05
CA VAL A 327 18.50 11.58 3.90
C VAL A 327 18.71 10.72 2.67
N TYR A 328 17.63 10.41 1.96
CA TYR A 328 17.65 9.66 0.70
C TYR A 328 17.46 10.55 -0.54
N SER A 329 16.94 11.76 -0.36
CA SER A 329 16.66 12.70 -1.45
C SER A 329 17.14 14.12 -1.17
N ASP A 330 17.62 14.79 -2.22
CA ASP A 330 17.91 16.23 -2.26
C ASP A 330 16.66 17.08 -1.97
N VAL A 331 15.48 16.54 -2.29
CA VAL A 331 14.18 17.20 -2.08
C VAL A 331 13.31 16.33 -1.20
N ARG A 332 12.94 16.90 -0.05
CA ARG A 332 12.04 16.28 0.91
C ARG A 332 10.79 17.10 1.06
N ILE A 333 9.66 16.43 1.25
CA ILE A 333 8.40 17.06 1.61
C ILE A 333 7.93 16.57 2.99
N ALA A 334 7.34 17.45 3.77
CA ALA A 334 6.63 17.08 5.00
C ALA A 334 5.12 17.16 4.74
N VAL A 335 4.39 16.13 5.16
CA VAL A 335 2.93 16.16 5.20
C VAL A 335 2.53 17.06 6.36
N GLN A 336 1.87 18.17 6.05
CA GLN A 336 1.51 19.17 7.05
C GLN A 336 0.28 18.73 7.85
N PHE A 337 0.26 19.17 9.10
CA PHE A 337 -0.72 18.89 10.15
C PHE A 337 -0.72 17.46 10.72
N ASP A 338 -0.79 17.38 12.05
CA ASP A 338 -1.26 16.17 12.73
C ASP A 338 -2.70 15.88 12.26
N PRO A 339 -3.02 14.68 11.75
CA PRO A 339 -4.37 14.32 11.33
C PRO A 339 -5.44 14.61 12.37
N ALA A 340 -5.13 14.43 13.67
CA ALA A 340 -6.06 14.73 14.75
C ALA A 340 -6.43 16.23 14.81
N VAL A 341 -5.47 17.08 14.45
CA VAL A 341 -5.59 18.54 14.47
C VAL A 341 -6.15 19.11 13.17
N ALA A 342 -5.68 18.62 12.02
CA ALA A 342 -6.24 18.97 10.72
C ALA A 342 -7.74 18.73 10.73
N ARG A 343 -8.19 17.63 11.33
CA ARG A 343 -9.60 17.27 11.40
C ARG A 343 -10.43 18.11 12.34
N GLN A 344 -9.95 18.38 13.56
CA GLN A 344 -10.72 19.09 14.58
C GLN A 344 -11.29 20.44 14.12
N LYS A 345 -10.69 21.07 13.09
CA LYS A 345 -11.16 22.35 12.53
C LYS A 345 -11.60 22.29 11.07
N VAL A 346 -11.46 21.14 10.39
CA VAL A 346 -11.64 21.06 8.92
C VAL A 346 -12.61 19.97 8.47
N ALA A 347 -12.83 18.90 9.25
CA ALA A 347 -13.60 17.75 8.76
C ALA A 347 -14.21 16.86 9.87
N GLY A 348 -15.34 16.23 9.56
CA GLY A 348 -16.03 15.28 10.44
C GLY A 348 -15.31 13.92 10.61
N PRO A 349 -15.69 13.09 11.61
CA PRO A 349 -15.08 11.78 11.87
C PRO A 349 -15.03 10.81 10.68
N GLY A 350 -16.00 10.90 9.77
CA GLY A 350 -16.13 10.05 8.58
C GLY A 350 -15.49 10.62 7.30
N GLU A 351 -14.91 11.81 7.36
CA GLU A 351 -14.45 12.53 6.17
C GLU A 351 -12.96 12.27 5.88
N ALA A 352 -12.67 12.03 4.60
CA ALA A 352 -11.32 11.98 4.08
C ALA A 352 -10.83 13.41 3.83
N VAL A 353 -9.61 13.73 4.26
CA VAL A 353 -9.09 15.11 4.24
C VAL A 353 -7.83 15.19 3.42
N ARG A 354 -7.82 16.02 2.39
CA ARG A 354 -6.59 16.34 1.66
C ARG A 354 -5.62 17.10 2.56
N LEU A 355 -4.39 16.59 2.66
CA LEU A 355 -3.32 17.20 3.45
C LEU A 355 -2.41 18.06 2.55
N PRO A 356 -2.06 19.28 2.97
CA PRO A 356 -1.01 20.03 2.30
C PRO A 356 0.36 19.39 2.57
N CYS A 357 1.30 19.66 1.68
CA CYS A 357 2.69 19.27 1.88
C CYS A 357 3.59 20.45 1.50
N GLU A 358 4.72 20.55 2.17
CA GLU A 358 5.69 21.63 1.99
C GLU A 358 7.11 21.06 1.98
N PRO A 359 8.08 21.74 1.33
CA PRO A 359 9.46 21.30 1.34
C PRO A 359 9.99 21.35 2.77
N THR A 360 10.81 20.37 3.13
CA THR A 360 11.41 20.32 4.46
C THR A 360 12.91 20.06 4.38
N VAL A 361 13.63 20.59 5.36
CA VAL A 361 15.04 20.28 5.58
C VAL A 361 15.23 19.27 6.71
N SER A 362 14.15 18.88 7.41
CA SER A 362 14.17 17.95 8.53
C SER A 362 14.76 16.60 8.12
N MET A 363 15.80 16.18 8.84
CA MET A 363 16.45 14.89 8.68
C MET A 363 15.83 13.87 9.64
N ALA A 364 16.16 12.58 9.49
CA ALA A 364 15.84 11.60 10.51
C ALA A 364 16.39 12.02 11.89
N LEU A 365 15.63 11.77 12.97
CA LEU A 365 16.08 12.07 14.33
C LEU A 365 17.27 11.16 14.69
N TYR A 366 18.19 11.63 15.53
CA TYR A 366 19.37 10.88 15.97
C TYR A 366 19.02 9.54 16.68
N THR A 367 17.85 9.45 17.30
CA THR A 367 17.30 8.20 17.89
C THR A 367 16.78 7.21 16.86
N ALA A 368 16.48 7.66 15.64
CA ALA A 368 16.02 6.87 14.50
C ALA A 368 17.16 6.44 13.55
N SER A 369 18.42 6.52 13.98
CA SER A 369 19.59 6.05 13.21
C SER A 369 19.61 4.53 12.94
N TYR A 370 18.60 3.82 13.42
CA TYR A 370 18.32 2.39 13.17
C TYR A 370 17.07 2.18 12.30
N ALA A 371 16.70 3.17 11.47
CA ALA A 371 15.59 2.99 10.54
C ALA A 371 15.90 1.83 9.59
N GLU A 372 14.96 0.91 9.45
CA GLU A 372 15.07 -0.26 8.57
C GLU A 372 14.06 -0.16 7.45
N PHE A 373 14.32 -0.77 6.29
CA PHE A 373 13.27 -0.90 5.29
C PHE A 373 12.23 -1.90 5.78
N SER A 374 11.03 -1.40 6.06
CA SER A 374 9.90 -2.21 6.55
C SER A 374 9.10 -2.84 5.40
N SER A 375 9.10 -2.19 4.23
CA SER A 375 8.36 -2.65 3.05
C SER A 375 8.81 -1.93 1.79
N VAL A 376 8.59 -2.58 0.64
CA VAL A 376 8.79 -2.03 -0.69
C VAL A 376 7.69 -2.54 -1.60
N HIS A 377 7.20 -1.68 -2.49
CA HIS A 377 6.31 -2.07 -3.57
C HIS A 377 6.79 -1.47 -4.88
N VAL A 378 6.46 -2.14 -5.97
CA VAL A 378 6.67 -1.64 -7.32
C VAL A 378 5.37 -1.59 -8.10
N ALA A 379 5.27 -0.65 -9.03
CA ALA A 379 4.14 -0.58 -9.94
C ALA A 379 4.01 -1.86 -10.79
N ASN A 380 2.82 -2.10 -11.34
CA ASN A 380 2.53 -3.31 -12.14
C ASN A 380 3.46 -3.48 -13.35
N ASP A 381 3.97 -2.38 -13.92
CA ASP A 381 4.95 -2.40 -15.01
C ASP A 381 6.40 -2.63 -14.54
N GLY A 382 6.60 -2.75 -13.22
CA GLY A 382 7.88 -3.01 -12.58
C GLY A 382 8.84 -1.83 -12.54
N LYS A 383 8.43 -0.60 -12.90
CA LYS A 383 9.34 0.55 -13.07
C LYS A 383 9.38 1.50 -11.88
N ASP A 384 8.22 1.84 -11.34
CA ASP A 384 8.11 2.82 -10.27
C ASP A 384 8.19 2.11 -8.91
N LEU A 385 9.09 2.57 -8.04
CA LEU A 385 9.37 1.98 -6.74
C LEU A 385 8.91 2.91 -5.62
N ALA A 386 8.28 2.33 -4.59
CA ALA A 386 7.95 3.00 -3.34
C ALA A 386 8.41 2.14 -2.18
N ALA A 387 9.17 2.70 -1.25
CA ALA A 387 9.64 1.99 -0.07
C ALA A 387 9.43 2.81 1.20
N HIS A 388 9.21 2.09 2.29
CA HIS A 388 8.80 2.63 3.58
C HIS A 388 9.79 2.18 4.65
N LEU A 389 10.42 3.14 5.32
CA LEU A 389 11.32 2.89 6.43
C LEU A 389 10.53 2.77 7.74
N SER A 390 11.07 2.12 8.76
CA SER A 390 10.41 1.94 10.06
C SER A 390 10.10 3.26 10.81
N ASP A 391 10.76 4.36 10.45
CA ASP A 391 10.63 5.69 11.05
C ASP A 391 9.60 6.62 10.35
N SER A 392 8.63 6.04 9.64
CA SER A 392 7.58 6.71 8.85
C SER A 392 8.04 7.47 7.60
N ARG A 393 9.32 7.38 7.23
CA ARG A 393 9.77 7.93 5.95
C ARG A 393 9.34 7.04 4.81
N VAL A 394 8.74 7.64 3.80
CA VAL A 394 8.47 7.00 2.51
C VAL A 394 9.36 7.68 1.48
N PHE A 395 10.03 6.90 0.65
CA PHE A 395 10.71 7.44 -0.51
C PHE A 395 10.28 6.70 -1.77
N VAL A 396 10.14 7.46 -2.85
CA VAL A 396 9.60 7.00 -4.13
C VAL A 396 10.56 7.34 -5.26
N ILE A 397 10.71 6.41 -6.20
CA ILE A 397 11.56 6.56 -7.39
C ILE A 397 10.75 6.15 -8.62
N ARG A 398 10.60 7.07 -9.56
CA ARG A 398 10.04 6.83 -10.90
C ARG A 398 11.11 6.24 -11.79
N ASP A 399 10.82 5.10 -12.41
CA ASP A 399 11.77 4.32 -13.22
C ASP A 399 13.12 4.17 -12.51
N PHE A 400 13.15 3.38 -11.44
CA PHE A 400 14.34 3.22 -10.59
C PHE A 400 15.58 2.73 -11.37
N MET A 401 15.37 2.12 -12.54
CA MET A 401 16.46 1.67 -13.40
C MET A 401 17.28 2.83 -13.97
N ARG A 402 16.76 4.08 -13.99
CA ARG A 402 17.57 5.27 -14.31
C ARG A 402 18.71 5.46 -13.31
N VAL A 403 18.49 5.10 -12.04
CA VAL A 403 19.53 5.12 -11.00
C VAL A 403 20.52 3.99 -11.23
N VAL A 404 20.02 2.77 -11.49
CA VAL A 404 20.87 1.58 -11.77
C VAL A 404 21.78 1.80 -12.98
N ARG A 405 21.26 2.43 -14.03
CA ARG A 405 22.03 2.75 -15.26
C ARG A 405 22.99 3.94 -15.08
N GLY A 406 22.97 4.63 -13.93
CA GLY A 406 23.80 5.80 -13.67
C GLY A 406 23.38 7.05 -14.45
N GLU A 407 22.16 7.10 -14.95
CA GLU A 407 21.62 8.26 -15.68
C GLU A 407 21.33 9.44 -14.75
N ILE A 408 21.01 9.13 -13.49
CA ILE A 408 20.69 10.11 -12.45
C ILE A 408 21.11 9.55 -11.08
N PRO A 409 21.72 10.36 -10.19
CA PRO A 409 22.01 9.93 -8.82
C PRO A 409 20.72 9.63 -8.04
N LEU A 410 20.79 8.67 -7.09
CA LEU A 410 19.67 8.29 -6.23
C LEU A 410 19.02 9.51 -5.54
N GLN A 411 19.84 10.38 -4.95
CA GLN A 411 19.40 11.55 -4.19
C GLN A 411 18.63 12.56 -5.04
N THR A 412 19.01 12.71 -6.31
CA THR A 412 18.34 13.60 -7.26
C THR A 412 17.08 12.96 -7.85
N ALA A 413 17.07 11.63 -8.01
CA ALA A 413 15.95 10.89 -8.57
C ALA A 413 14.80 10.72 -7.57
N ALA A 414 15.10 10.38 -6.31
CA ALA A 414 14.09 10.08 -5.32
C ALA A 414 13.31 11.32 -4.87
N LEU A 415 12.06 11.14 -4.47
CA LEU A 415 11.34 12.07 -3.60
C LEU A 415 11.12 11.38 -2.26
N GLU A 416 11.46 12.05 -1.18
CA GLU A 416 11.28 11.56 0.18
C GLU A 416 10.17 12.38 0.87
N SER A 417 9.16 11.70 1.40
CA SER A 417 8.17 12.29 2.29
C SER A 417 8.45 11.89 3.74
N GLY A 418 8.66 12.89 4.58
CA GLY A 418 9.00 12.73 5.99
C GLY A 418 7.81 12.90 6.95
N LYS A 419 8.13 12.75 8.24
CA LYS A 419 7.23 12.81 9.41
C LYS A 419 6.22 13.97 9.34
N THR A 420 4.98 13.72 9.78
CA THR A 420 4.07 14.78 10.21
C THR A 420 4.77 15.60 11.29
N ILE A 421 4.92 16.91 11.07
CA ILE A 421 5.64 17.81 11.98
C ILE A 421 4.84 17.91 13.30
N PRO A 422 5.40 17.49 14.47
CA PRO A 422 4.71 17.62 15.74
C PRO A 422 4.52 19.10 16.12
N ARG A 423 3.37 19.41 16.71
CA ARG A 423 2.86 20.78 16.84
C ARG A 423 3.59 21.64 17.88
N LEU A 424 4.22 21.05 18.89
CA LEU A 424 4.71 21.78 20.06
C LEU A 424 5.79 20.96 20.77
N GLY A 425 7.07 21.24 20.50
CA GLY A 425 8.21 20.87 21.37
C GLY A 425 8.38 19.39 21.78
N GLY A 426 7.63 18.46 21.19
CA GLY A 426 7.62 17.05 21.56
C GLY A 426 8.46 16.20 20.64
N THR A 427 9.20 15.26 21.21
CA THR A 427 9.95 14.17 20.56
C THR A 427 9.04 13.07 20.04
N ASP A 428 7.84 13.41 19.57
CA ASP A 428 6.83 12.41 19.23
C ASP A 428 7.23 11.66 17.95
N GLU A 429 7.76 10.47 18.13
CA GLU A 429 8.19 9.60 17.05
C GLU A 429 6.99 8.84 16.48
N HIS A 430 6.88 8.86 15.15
CA HIS A 430 5.91 8.05 14.44
C HIS A 430 6.63 6.87 13.79
N PHE A 431 6.07 5.68 13.98
CA PHE A 431 6.53 4.45 13.35
C PHE A 431 5.61 4.01 12.22
N SER A 432 6.23 3.33 11.26
CA SER A 432 5.58 2.69 10.12
C SER A 432 4.92 1.40 10.53
N ILE A 433 3.68 1.20 10.06
CA ILE A 433 2.92 -0.02 10.32
C ILE A 433 2.72 -0.81 9.04
N TYR A 434 2.27 -0.16 7.97
CA TYR A 434 1.96 -0.86 6.73
C TYR A 434 2.07 0.04 5.49
N LEU A 435 2.49 -0.54 4.37
CA LEU A 435 2.46 0.05 3.05
C LEU A 435 1.65 -0.88 2.13
N ALA A 436 0.83 -0.29 1.27
CA ALA A 436 0.23 -0.98 0.13
C ALA A 436 0.38 -0.09 -1.10
N SER A 437 0.52 -0.68 -2.28
CA SER A 437 0.59 0.06 -3.55
C SER A 437 -0.33 -0.58 -4.57
N ALA A 438 -1.14 0.24 -5.24
CA ALA A 438 -1.96 -0.17 -6.38
C ALA A 438 -2.41 1.07 -7.16
N HIS A 439 -2.63 0.94 -8.47
CA HIS A 439 -3.26 1.96 -9.32
C HIS A 439 -2.67 3.39 -9.16
N GLY A 440 -1.33 3.51 -9.13
CA GLY A 440 -0.64 4.80 -9.01
C GLY A 440 -0.75 5.47 -7.63
N ARG A 441 -1.13 4.71 -6.61
CA ARG A 441 -1.35 5.18 -5.23
C ARG A 441 -0.62 4.34 -4.21
N LEU A 442 -0.35 4.97 -3.06
CA LEU A 442 0.13 4.31 -1.86
C LEU A 442 -0.94 4.39 -0.77
N GLY A 443 -1.22 3.27 -0.11
CA GLY A 443 -1.86 3.25 1.19
C GLY A 443 -0.77 3.22 2.25
N LEU A 444 -0.86 4.08 3.25
CA LEU A 444 0.12 4.20 4.32
C LEU A 444 -0.60 4.10 5.66
N VAL A 445 -0.13 3.19 6.52
CA VAL A 445 -0.50 3.15 7.93
C VAL A 445 0.76 3.44 8.74
N THR A 446 0.64 4.43 9.59
CA THR A 446 1.66 4.81 10.57
C THR A 446 0.96 4.97 11.92
N THR A 447 1.73 5.08 12.99
CA THR A 447 1.19 5.44 14.29
C THR A 447 0.55 6.84 14.34
N SER A 448 0.73 7.71 13.35
CA SER A 448 0.04 9.02 13.27
C SER A 448 -1.29 8.97 12.51
N GLY A 449 -1.53 7.95 11.69
CA GLY A 449 -2.78 7.82 10.96
C GLY A 449 -2.71 6.90 9.75
N VAL A 450 -3.84 6.84 9.05
CA VAL A 450 -4.01 6.16 7.77
C VAL A 450 -4.07 7.20 6.65
N TYR A 451 -3.27 7.01 5.61
CA TYR A 451 -3.16 7.93 4.48
C TYR A 451 -3.30 7.21 3.14
N ALA A 452 -3.84 7.91 2.16
CA ALA A 452 -3.73 7.56 0.76
C ALA A 452 -2.88 8.64 0.07
N ALA A 453 -1.81 8.24 -0.61
CA ALA A 453 -1.00 9.12 -1.43
C ALA A 453 -1.23 8.82 -2.91
N THR A 454 -1.52 9.84 -3.73
CA THR A 454 -1.56 9.71 -5.19
C THR A 454 -0.24 10.19 -5.76
N LEU A 455 0.51 9.29 -6.42
CA LEU A 455 1.89 9.54 -6.87
C LEU A 455 1.93 10.58 -8.00
N ASP A 456 1.11 10.41 -9.03
CA ASP A 456 1.07 11.31 -10.20
C ASP A 456 -0.33 11.91 -10.42
N PRO A 457 -0.73 12.92 -9.64
CA PRO A 457 -2.05 13.51 -9.77
C PRO A 457 -2.30 14.23 -11.10
N LEU A 458 -1.25 14.50 -11.90
CA LEU A 458 -1.44 15.02 -13.27
C LEU A 458 -2.01 13.92 -14.16
N LYS A 459 -1.41 12.71 -14.13
CA LYS A 459 -1.96 11.54 -14.85
C LYS A 459 -3.37 11.20 -14.41
N HIS A 460 -3.69 11.37 -13.12
CA HIS A 460 -5.04 11.15 -12.60
C HIS A 460 -6.00 12.34 -12.83
N GLY A 461 -5.56 13.41 -13.51
CA GLY A 461 -6.33 14.64 -13.80
C GLY A 461 -6.90 15.34 -12.56
N LEU A 462 -6.20 15.19 -11.44
CA LEU A 462 -6.52 15.80 -10.16
C LEU A 462 -5.93 17.21 -10.02
N ILE A 463 -4.87 17.46 -10.79
CA ILE A 463 -4.22 18.76 -10.91
C ILE A 463 -4.18 19.11 -12.39
N ASP A 464 -4.47 20.36 -12.70
CA ASP A 464 -4.37 20.92 -14.05
C ASP A 464 -2.89 21.09 -14.42
N GLU A 465 -2.45 20.30 -15.39
CA GLU A 465 -1.06 20.27 -15.87
C GLU A 465 -0.63 21.62 -16.45
N ASP A 466 -1.49 22.27 -17.23
CA ASP A 466 -1.18 23.56 -17.85
C ASP A 466 -0.93 24.63 -16.78
N LEU A 467 -1.74 24.66 -15.72
CA LEU A 467 -1.55 25.62 -14.63
C LEU A 467 -0.23 25.38 -13.89
N VAL A 468 0.20 24.13 -13.75
CA VAL A 468 1.46 23.79 -13.09
C VAL A 468 2.65 24.15 -14.00
N LEU A 469 2.64 23.70 -15.25
CA LEU A 469 3.72 23.93 -16.21
C LEU A 469 3.91 25.42 -16.55
N THR A 470 2.82 26.21 -16.55
CA THR A 470 2.90 27.67 -16.75
C THR A 470 3.28 28.44 -15.48
N GLY A 471 3.49 27.75 -14.35
CA GLY A 471 3.80 28.36 -13.06
C GLY A 471 2.65 29.14 -12.42
N ARG A 472 1.44 29.06 -13.00
CA ARG A 472 0.22 29.71 -12.49
C ARG A 472 -0.31 29.01 -11.23
N ARG A 473 0.06 27.76 -11.01
CA ARG A 473 -0.22 26.98 -9.81
C ARG A 473 1.07 26.35 -9.29
N ARG A 474 1.51 26.77 -8.11
CA ARG A 474 2.60 26.09 -7.40
C ARG A 474 2.03 24.94 -6.58
N VAL A 475 2.69 23.79 -6.66
CA VAL A 475 2.36 22.58 -5.88
C VAL A 475 3.54 22.28 -4.99
N HIS A 476 3.30 22.22 -3.67
CA HIS A 476 4.29 21.90 -2.63
C HIS A 476 5.55 22.77 -2.58
N GLY A 477 5.68 23.83 -3.38
CA GLY A 477 6.86 24.70 -3.36
C GLY A 477 8.17 24.02 -3.80
N ILE A 478 8.10 22.87 -4.49
CA ILE A 478 9.29 22.17 -4.98
C ILE A 478 10.00 23.02 -6.04
N PRO A 479 11.34 23.17 -5.99
CA PRO A 479 12.08 23.96 -6.98
C PRO A 479 11.95 23.40 -8.40
N GLN A 480 11.71 24.27 -9.38
CA GLN A 480 11.66 23.87 -10.80
C GLN A 480 12.96 23.19 -11.25
N SER A 481 14.11 23.63 -10.72
CA SER A 481 15.40 23.01 -11.01
C SER A 481 15.48 21.53 -10.61
N ALA A 482 14.77 21.11 -9.56
CA ALA A 482 14.71 19.70 -9.17
C ALA A 482 13.77 18.90 -10.09
N ILE A 483 12.67 19.53 -10.53
CA ILE A 483 11.73 18.96 -11.51
C ILE A 483 12.45 18.73 -12.83
N ASP A 484 13.17 19.75 -13.32
CA ASP A 484 13.95 19.69 -14.56
C ASP A 484 15.12 18.69 -14.44
N ALA A 485 15.68 18.52 -13.25
CA ALA A 485 16.70 17.50 -12.97
C ALA A 485 16.11 16.06 -12.92
N GLY A 486 14.79 15.91 -12.97
CA GLY A 486 14.12 14.62 -13.11
C GLY A 486 13.75 13.94 -11.80
N ILE A 487 13.47 14.71 -10.74
CA ILE A 487 12.90 14.21 -9.48
C ILE A 487 11.61 13.40 -9.72
N SER A 488 11.42 12.37 -8.91
CA SER A 488 10.23 11.52 -8.96
C SER A 488 9.02 12.21 -8.33
N PHE A 489 7.85 12.08 -8.98
CA PHE A 489 6.54 12.43 -8.42
C PHE A 489 6.46 13.79 -7.68
N PRO A 490 6.94 14.90 -8.27
CA PRO A 490 7.04 16.19 -7.58
C PRO A 490 5.68 16.77 -7.13
N TYR A 491 4.58 16.21 -7.61
CA TYR A 491 3.23 16.67 -7.31
C TYR A 491 2.46 15.69 -6.43
N MET A 492 3.12 14.67 -5.86
CA MET A 492 2.47 13.65 -5.01
C MET A 492 1.58 14.30 -3.95
N THR A 493 0.33 13.83 -3.85
CA THR A 493 -0.68 14.40 -2.93
C THR A 493 -1.09 13.39 -1.88
N PHE A 494 -1.43 13.86 -0.68
CA PHE A 494 -1.83 13.03 0.45
C PHE A 494 -3.25 13.32 0.90
N VAL A 495 -3.93 12.28 1.33
CA VAL A 495 -5.26 12.31 1.95
C VAL A 495 -5.21 11.50 3.23
N SER A 496 -5.68 12.07 4.33
CA SER A 496 -5.96 11.32 5.56
C SER A 496 -7.31 10.63 5.46
N LEU A 497 -7.35 9.32 5.67
CA LEU A 497 -8.58 8.52 5.71
C LEU A 497 -9.24 8.58 7.10
N PRO A 498 -10.57 8.35 7.23
CA PRO A 498 -11.40 8.61 8.42
C PRO A 498 -10.82 8.23 9.79
N PHE A 499 -11.37 8.80 10.85
CA PHE A 499 -10.79 8.99 12.18
C PHE A 499 -10.21 7.74 12.88
N TYR A 500 -8.88 7.73 13.09
CA TYR A 500 -8.12 6.84 13.98
C TYR A 500 -7.08 7.64 14.81
N HIS A 501 -7.39 8.14 16.02
CA HIS A 501 -6.43 8.97 16.81
C HIS A 501 -5.58 8.19 17.82
N ASP A 502 -5.95 6.94 18.13
CA ASP A 502 -5.17 6.18 19.11
C ASP A 502 -4.03 5.42 18.42
N ARG A 503 -2.81 5.86 18.68
CA ARG A 503 -1.59 5.24 18.16
C ARG A 503 -1.51 3.75 18.50
N ARG A 504 -2.03 3.35 19.67
CA ARG A 504 -2.04 1.96 20.12
C ARG A 504 -2.93 1.08 19.24
N GLN A 505 -3.95 1.66 18.62
CA GLN A 505 -4.86 0.95 17.71
C GLN A 505 -4.26 0.83 16.32
N LEU A 506 -3.61 1.89 15.84
CA LEU A 506 -2.90 1.85 14.56
C LEU A 506 -1.75 0.82 14.60
N ALA A 507 -1.08 0.67 15.74
CA ALA A 507 -0.09 -0.38 15.97
C ALA A 507 -0.66 -1.81 15.86
N LYS A 508 -1.98 -2.00 15.99
CA LYS A 508 -2.65 -3.30 15.81
C LYS A 508 -3.08 -3.57 14.37
N VAL A 509 -2.85 -2.66 13.42
CA VAL A 509 -3.15 -2.94 12.02
C VAL A 509 -2.13 -3.95 11.51
N THR A 510 -2.60 -5.16 11.22
CA THR A 510 -1.73 -6.29 10.80
C THR A 510 -1.70 -6.49 9.29
N CYS A 511 -2.63 -5.89 8.53
CA CYS A 511 -2.69 -6.03 7.09
C CYS A 511 -3.49 -4.91 6.42
N MET A 512 -3.09 -4.55 5.21
CA MET A 512 -3.79 -3.62 4.34
C MET A 512 -3.69 -4.06 2.87
N GLN A 513 -4.75 -3.85 2.12
CA GLN A 513 -4.80 -4.01 0.68
C GLN A 513 -5.55 -2.83 0.06
N MET A 514 -5.05 -2.36 -1.08
CA MET A 514 -5.72 -1.36 -1.90
C MET A 514 -6.27 -2.01 -3.16
N THR A 515 -7.48 -1.64 -3.54
CA THR A 515 -8.06 -1.93 -4.85
C THR A 515 -8.27 -0.61 -5.60
N GLU A 516 -8.76 -0.68 -6.83
CA GLU A 516 -9.04 0.51 -7.62
C GLU A 516 -10.04 1.48 -6.95
N THR A 517 -10.93 0.96 -6.10
CA THR A 517 -12.02 1.75 -5.51
C THR A 517 -11.99 1.87 -4.00
N LYS A 518 -11.26 0.99 -3.29
CA LYS A 518 -11.36 0.86 -1.84
C LYS A 518 -9.99 0.63 -1.21
N LEU A 519 -9.91 0.99 0.06
CA LEU A 519 -8.86 0.54 0.95
C LEU A 519 -9.47 -0.44 1.95
N PHE A 520 -8.84 -1.61 2.09
CA PHE A 520 -9.18 -2.63 3.06
C PHE A 520 -8.03 -2.75 4.04
N PHE A 521 -8.32 -2.81 5.33
CA PHE A 521 -7.31 -3.09 6.35
C PHE A 521 -7.96 -3.72 7.57
N VAL A 522 -7.13 -4.42 8.34
CA VAL A 522 -7.54 -5.01 9.61
C VAL A 522 -7.61 -3.92 10.66
N TRP A 523 -8.66 -3.97 11.48
CA TRP A 523 -8.90 -2.99 12.54
C TRP A 523 -9.43 -3.68 13.80
N ASP A 524 -9.08 -3.15 14.98
CA ASP A 524 -9.62 -3.60 16.25
C ASP A 524 -11.09 -3.17 16.39
N ALA A 525 -12.01 -4.13 16.28
CA ALA A 525 -13.44 -3.90 16.26
C ALA A 525 -13.99 -3.19 17.51
N MET A 526 -13.27 -3.24 18.64
CA MET A 526 -13.64 -2.52 19.86
C MET A 526 -13.71 -1.00 19.61
N TYR A 527 -12.93 -0.48 18.66
CA TYR A 527 -12.76 0.95 18.43
C TYR A 527 -13.32 1.42 17.09
N LYS A 528 -14.44 0.81 16.66
CA LYS A 528 -15.19 1.26 15.48
C LYS A 528 -15.48 2.78 15.57
N PRO A 529 -15.32 3.58 14.49
CA PRO A 529 -15.60 5.02 14.50
C PRO A 529 -16.95 5.41 15.15
N ASP A 530 -18.02 4.64 14.90
CA ASP A 530 -19.35 4.89 15.49
C ASP A 530 -19.40 4.63 17.02
N ASN A 531 -18.49 3.81 17.57
CA ASN A 531 -18.35 3.55 19.00
C ASN A 531 -17.37 4.52 19.68
N ILE A 532 -16.57 5.30 18.93
CA ILE A 532 -15.60 6.23 19.52
C ILE A 532 -16.30 7.29 20.36
N ASP A 533 -17.50 7.74 19.97
CA ASP A 533 -18.28 8.69 20.76
C ASP A 533 -18.75 8.09 22.10
N PHE A 534 -19.01 6.78 22.16
CA PHE A 534 -19.29 6.08 23.41
C PHE A 534 -18.08 6.09 24.35
N PHE A 535 -16.87 5.78 23.85
CA PHE A 535 -15.65 5.80 24.65
C PHE A 535 -15.19 7.22 25.03
N ARG A 536 -15.48 8.21 24.17
CA ARG A 536 -15.28 9.63 24.45
C ARG A 536 -16.19 10.10 25.60
N ARG A 537 -17.47 9.69 25.62
CA ARG A 537 -18.38 9.94 26.75
C ARG A 537 -17.93 9.28 28.05
N LEU A 538 -17.25 8.14 27.96
CA LEU A 538 -16.66 7.46 29.11
C LEU A 538 -15.32 8.07 29.58
N GLY A 539 -14.84 9.15 28.94
CA GLY A 539 -13.58 9.80 29.31
C GLY A 539 -12.33 8.95 29.03
N MET A 540 -12.49 7.83 28.31
CA MET A 540 -11.40 6.92 27.95
C MET A 540 -10.57 7.44 26.78
N ILE A 541 -11.10 8.43 26.05
CA ILE A 541 -10.45 9.13 24.96
C ILE A 541 -10.45 10.62 25.34
N GLY A 542 -9.26 11.23 25.39
CA GLY A 542 -9.09 12.61 25.88
C GLY A 542 -10.02 13.61 25.19
N GLY A 543 -10.82 14.31 25.99
CA GLY A 543 -11.78 15.31 25.52
C GLY A 543 -11.12 16.67 25.32
N ASN A 544 -10.64 16.94 24.11
CA ASN A 544 -10.21 18.29 23.70
C ASN A 544 -11.07 18.80 22.55
N THR A 545 -12.37 18.96 22.81
CA THR A 545 -13.26 19.87 22.08
C THR A 545 -14.39 20.28 23.03
N PRO A 546 -14.79 21.57 23.10
CA PRO A 546 -15.88 21.99 23.97
C PRO A 546 -17.16 21.28 23.52
N SER A 547 -17.84 20.61 24.44
CA SER A 547 -19.18 20.09 24.21
C SER A 547 -20.10 21.26 23.89
N GLY A 548 -20.54 21.35 22.63
CA GLY A 548 -21.62 22.25 22.25
C GLY A 548 -22.91 21.72 22.86
N ASP A 549 -23.28 22.25 24.02
CA ASP A 549 -24.65 22.33 24.54
C ASP A 549 -24.62 23.10 25.88
N GLU A 550 -24.35 24.41 25.83
CA GLU A 550 -24.90 25.36 26.81
C GLU A 550 -25.27 26.65 26.08
N HIS A 551 -26.52 26.70 25.63
CA HIS A 551 -27.20 27.94 25.30
C HIS A 551 -27.63 28.58 26.64
N GLU A 552 -26.72 29.31 27.28
CA GLU A 552 -27.13 30.35 28.23
C GLU A 552 -26.50 31.67 27.82
N ARG A 553 -27.41 32.62 27.50
CA ARG A 553 -27.09 34.02 27.31
C ARG A 553 -26.61 34.56 28.65
N GLU A 554 -25.44 35.16 28.67
CA GLU A 554 -25.19 36.32 29.52
C GLU A 554 -24.28 37.30 28.78
N ASP A 555 -24.76 38.53 28.75
CA ASP A 555 -24.17 39.69 28.10
C ASP A 555 -22.89 40.10 28.83
N ASP A 556 -21.79 40.36 28.10
CA ASP A 556 -20.86 41.41 28.56
C ASP A 556 -20.11 42.04 27.39
N GLU A 557 -20.25 43.36 27.29
CA GLU A 557 -19.51 44.22 26.38
C GLU A 557 -18.11 44.49 26.93
N GLY A 558 -17.09 44.49 26.08
CA GLY A 558 -15.80 45.09 26.45
C GLY A 558 -14.59 44.75 25.58
N LEU A 559 -14.33 45.60 24.58
CA LEU A 559 -13.02 46.21 24.31
C LEU A 559 -11.76 45.31 24.24
N LEU A 560 -11.25 45.05 23.03
CA LEU A 560 -10.09 45.77 22.45
C LEU A 560 -9.59 45.17 21.13
N ALA A 561 -9.01 46.06 20.34
CA ALA A 561 -8.71 45.97 18.93
C ALA A 561 -7.40 45.23 18.59
N GLY A 562 -7.34 44.72 17.34
CA GLY A 562 -6.19 44.93 16.48
C GLY A 562 -5.34 43.71 16.13
N ALA A 563 -5.64 43.07 15.00
CA ALA A 563 -4.64 42.66 13.99
C ALA A 563 -5.37 42.20 12.72
N ASN A 564 -5.39 43.05 11.69
CA ASN A 564 -5.77 42.65 10.34
C ASN A 564 -4.70 41.69 9.80
N ILE A 565 -5.09 40.44 9.57
CA ILE A 565 -4.42 39.57 8.60
C ILE A 565 -5.42 39.34 7.47
N THR A 566 -5.15 39.98 6.33
CA THR A 566 -5.81 39.70 5.06
C THR A 566 -5.51 38.26 4.66
N VAL A 567 -6.51 37.40 4.78
CA VAL A 567 -6.53 36.10 4.12
C VAL A 567 -7.06 36.36 2.72
N ASP A 568 -6.19 36.25 1.72
CA ASP A 568 -6.62 36.21 0.32
C ASP A 568 -7.58 35.02 0.16
N ALA A 569 -8.83 35.34 -0.10
CA ALA A 569 -9.84 34.38 -0.49
C ALA A 569 -9.38 33.72 -1.79
N ALA A 570 -8.82 32.52 -1.68
CA ALA A 570 -8.68 31.63 -2.82
C ALA A 570 -10.08 31.38 -3.37
N THR A 571 -10.30 31.92 -4.56
CA THR A 571 -11.50 31.76 -5.37
C THR A 571 -11.92 30.29 -5.41
N GLN A 572 -12.98 29.95 -4.68
CA GLN A 572 -13.84 28.82 -5.00
C GLN A 572 -14.44 29.11 -6.38
N VAL A 573 -13.77 28.63 -7.42
CA VAL A 573 -14.43 28.44 -8.71
C VAL A 573 -15.16 27.12 -8.57
N ASP A 574 -16.45 27.24 -8.23
CA ASP A 574 -17.42 26.18 -8.34
C ASP A 574 -17.34 25.60 -9.75
N ALA A 575 -16.81 24.37 -9.87
CA ALA A 575 -16.75 23.66 -11.13
C ALA A 575 -18.13 23.00 -11.36
N GLY A 576 -19.13 23.86 -11.57
CA GLY A 576 -20.43 23.46 -12.09
C GLY A 576 -20.23 22.82 -13.46
N TRP A 577 -20.59 21.55 -13.56
CA TRP A 577 -20.88 20.94 -14.85
C TRP A 577 -22.34 21.31 -15.12
N ASP A 578 -22.55 22.26 -16.04
CA ASP A 578 -23.89 22.72 -16.39
C ASP A 578 -24.79 21.53 -16.76
N VAL A 579 -25.89 21.43 -16.02
CA VAL A 579 -27.04 20.59 -16.32
C VAL A 579 -28.00 21.48 -17.12
N GLU A 580 -28.22 21.16 -18.39
CA GLU A 580 -29.43 21.60 -19.09
C GLU A 580 -30.06 20.42 -19.87
N ASP A 581 -31.21 20.04 -19.31
CA ASP A 581 -32.40 19.30 -19.69
C ASP A 581 -32.64 18.73 -21.10
N GLY A 582 -33.33 17.58 -21.06
CA GLY A 582 -34.49 17.35 -21.93
C GLY A 582 -34.92 15.89 -22.12
N VAL A 583 -35.60 15.25 -21.15
CA VAL A 583 -36.68 14.26 -21.42
C VAL A 583 -37.72 14.28 -20.28
N ALA A 584 -38.99 14.30 -20.69
CA ALA A 584 -40.19 14.63 -19.95
C ALA A 584 -40.52 13.80 -18.69
N GLU A 585 -41.14 14.49 -17.74
CA GLU A 585 -41.92 13.92 -16.63
C GLU A 585 -43.10 13.09 -17.15
N GLU A 586 -43.21 11.83 -16.71
CA GLU A 586 -44.50 11.19 -16.47
C GLU A 586 -44.54 10.73 -15.01
N THR A 587 -45.31 11.48 -14.23
CA THR A 587 -45.70 11.16 -12.86
C THR A 587 -46.63 9.95 -12.84
N ASN A 588 -46.28 8.89 -12.11
CA ASN A 588 -47.27 7.95 -11.59
C ASN A 588 -47.11 7.86 -10.07
N GLN A 589 -47.92 8.69 -9.38
CA GLN A 589 -48.30 8.48 -7.99
C GLN A 589 -49.21 7.25 -7.92
N VAL A 590 -48.89 6.31 -7.04
CA VAL A 590 -49.89 5.42 -6.44
C VAL A 590 -49.82 5.62 -4.93
N VAL A 591 -50.78 6.41 -4.44
CA VAL A 591 -51.21 6.44 -3.04
C VAL A 591 -52.23 5.33 -2.87
N VAL A 592 -52.02 4.42 -1.91
CA VAL A 592 -53.12 3.76 -1.21
C VAL A 592 -52.77 3.68 0.27
N ALA A 593 -53.47 4.50 1.05
CA ALA A 593 -53.60 4.36 2.51
C ALA A 593 -55.04 3.93 2.81
N SER A 594 -55.18 2.86 3.61
CA SER A 594 -56.35 2.49 4.43
C SER A 594 -56.02 1.10 5.02
N GLY A 595 -56.05 0.79 6.30
CA GLY A 595 -56.78 1.33 7.45
C GLY A 595 -57.28 0.13 8.28
N SER A 596 -57.43 0.30 9.60
CA SER A 596 -57.79 -0.69 10.65
C SER A 596 -56.66 -1.62 11.08
N GLY A 597 -56.18 -1.68 12.34
CA GLY A 597 -56.77 -1.33 13.63
C GLY A 597 -57.24 -2.60 14.35
N SER A 598 -56.49 -3.09 15.36
CA SER A 598 -56.98 -3.51 16.69
C SER A 598 -55.85 -3.98 17.63
N GLN A 599 -55.69 -3.25 18.73
CA GLN A 599 -55.49 -3.65 20.15
C GLN A 599 -54.57 -4.82 20.58
N VAL A 600 -53.55 -4.45 21.39
CA VAL A 600 -53.22 -4.87 22.78
C VAL A 600 -53.78 -6.21 23.30
N GLU A 601 -52.90 -7.11 23.76
CA GLU A 601 -52.92 -7.66 25.14
C GLU A 601 -51.68 -8.54 25.45
N ASP A 602 -51.12 -8.34 26.65
CA ASP A 602 -50.24 -9.27 27.38
C ASP A 602 -50.91 -10.63 27.57
N ILE A 603 -50.14 -11.71 27.75
CA ILE A 603 -50.44 -12.81 28.70
C ILE A 603 -49.20 -13.71 28.91
N LEU A 604 -48.88 -13.89 30.19
CA LEU A 604 -47.96 -14.84 30.80
C LEU A 604 -48.54 -16.27 30.86
N THR A 605 -47.65 -17.25 31.09
CA THR A 605 -47.91 -18.65 31.49
C THR A 605 -48.54 -19.55 30.40
N GLU A 606 -48.11 -20.79 30.16
CA GLU A 606 -48.01 -21.92 31.10
C GLU A 606 -46.97 -22.96 30.64
N THR A 607 -46.24 -23.54 31.60
CA THR A 607 -45.70 -24.91 31.52
C THR A 607 -46.72 -25.87 32.12
N PRO A 608 -46.86 -27.11 31.63
CA PRO A 608 -46.40 -28.28 32.39
C PRO A 608 -45.94 -29.43 31.47
N GLY A 609 -45.13 -30.41 31.85
CA GLY A 609 -44.54 -30.81 33.12
C GLY A 609 -43.88 -32.20 32.96
N ALA A 610 -43.02 -32.54 33.92
CA ALA A 610 -42.57 -33.87 34.37
C ALA A 610 -42.05 -34.86 33.30
N GLY A 611 -40.83 -35.39 33.35
CA GLY A 611 -40.05 -35.85 34.50
C GLY A 611 -39.25 -37.10 34.07
N PRO A 612 -38.55 -37.81 34.97
CA PRO A 612 -37.10 -37.68 35.11
C PRO A 612 -36.34 -38.99 34.85
N LEU A 613 -35.02 -38.92 34.65
CA LEU A 613 -34.09 -39.94 35.14
C LEU A 613 -32.75 -39.28 35.50
N ALA A 614 -32.45 -39.31 36.79
CA ALA A 614 -31.17 -38.95 37.38
C ALA A 614 -30.27 -40.19 37.45
N VAL A 615 -28.97 -40.02 37.18
CA VAL A 615 -27.91 -40.77 37.86
C VAL A 615 -26.75 -39.80 38.14
N THR A 616 -26.34 -39.80 39.39
CA THR A 616 -25.35 -38.96 40.05
C THR A 616 -23.93 -39.54 40.03
N LEU A 617 -22.95 -38.63 40.05
CA LEU A 617 -21.64 -38.65 40.70
C LEU A 617 -20.53 -39.59 40.18
N ASN A 618 -19.41 -39.00 39.74
CA ASN A 618 -18.23 -38.89 40.60
C ASN A 618 -17.25 -37.82 40.10
N ALA A 619 -16.75 -37.04 41.06
CA ALA A 619 -15.65 -36.10 40.93
C ALA A 619 -14.31 -36.82 40.99
N ALA A 620 -13.33 -36.30 40.26
CA ALA A 620 -11.92 -36.31 40.63
C ALA A 620 -11.26 -35.10 39.96
N ASP A 621 -10.82 -34.18 40.81
CA ASP A 621 -9.92 -33.06 40.51
C ASP A 621 -8.63 -33.54 39.87
N GLU A 622 -8.07 -32.79 38.90
CA GLU A 622 -6.66 -32.37 38.91
C GLU A 622 -6.57 -30.99 38.23
N ASP A 623 -6.32 -29.97 39.05
CA ASP A 623 -5.77 -28.67 38.70
C ASP A 623 -4.43 -28.84 37.98
N GLU A 624 -4.19 -28.16 36.87
CA GLU A 624 -2.91 -27.49 36.62
C GLU A 624 -3.14 -26.22 35.79
N GLY A 625 -2.90 -25.07 36.42
CA GLY A 625 -2.77 -23.79 35.76
C GLY A 625 -1.45 -23.72 35.01
N VAL A 626 -1.46 -23.08 33.84
CA VAL A 626 -0.22 -22.76 33.12
C VAL A 626 -0.11 -21.25 33.04
N GLU A 627 0.83 -20.73 33.82
CA GLU A 627 1.27 -19.35 33.87
C GLU A 627 1.95 -18.91 32.57
N TYR A 628 1.80 -17.61 32.29
CA TYR A 628 2.51 -16.85 31.28
C TYR A 628 4.02 -16.87 31.50
N MET A 629 4.82 -17.05 30.44
CA MET A 629 6.17 -16.47 30.37
C MET A 629 6.51 -16.04 28.94
N ASP A 630 6.57 -14.72 28.77
CA ASP A 630 7.48 -14.05 27.83
C ASP A 630 8.92 -14.29 28.29
N ALA A 631 9.85 -14.49 27.35
CA ALA A 631 11.27 -14.26 27.60
C ALA A 631 12.03 -14.00 26.29
N GLU A 632 12.47 -12.76 26.14
CA GLU A 632 13.61 -12.35 25.33
C GLU A 632 14.93 -12.91 25.92
N GLU A 633 15.89 -13.05 25.01
CA GLU A 633 17.36 -13.04 25.08
C GLU A 633 18.11 -13.22 26.42
N GLY A 634 19.15 -14.06 26.35
CA GLY A 634 20.27 -14.11 27.30
C GLY A 634 21.19 -15.31 27.05
N GLU A 635 22.29 -15.07 26.34
CA GLU A 635 23.42 -16.00 26.28
C GLU A 635 23.97 -16.28 27.68
N GLU A 636 24.30 -17.54 27.99
CA GLU A 636 25.47 -17.87 28.81
C GLU A 636 25.89 -19.33 28.54
N VAL A 637 27.10 -19.46 28.00
CA VAL A 637 27.83 -20.71 27.82
C VAL A 637 28.44 -21.09 29.16
N GLN A 638 28.16 -22.29 29.67
CA GLN A 638 29.06 -22.99 30.59
C GLN A 638 29.23 -24.46 30.19
N GLU A 639 30.49 -24.79 29.94
CA GLU A 639 31.04 -26.11 29.67
C GLU A 639 30.92 -27.02 30.91
N GLU A 640 30.46 -28.25 30.71
CA GLU A 640 30.70 -29.34 31.65
C GLU A 640 32.03 -30.05 31.35
N GLN A 641 32.76 -30.27 32.43
CA GLN A 641 34.08 -30.85 32.53
C GLN A 641 34.10 -32.34 32.17
N GLY A 642 35.24 -32.78 31.62
CA GLY A 642 35.62 -34.19 31.68
C GLY A 642 36.93 -34.53 30.96
N GLY A 643 38.04 -34.61 31.71
CA GLY A 643 39.15 -35.52 31.36
C GLY A 643 40.57 -34.94 31.34
N HIS A 644 41.27 -35.12 32.46
CA HIS A 644 42.74 -35.06 32.63
C HIS A 644 43.56 -35.63 31.46
N TRP A 645 44.70 -35.00 31.14
CA TRP A 645 46.08 -35.55 31.26
C TRP A 645 47.14 -34.41 31.21
N GLN A 646 48.20 -34.61 32.01
CA GLN A 646 49.48 -33.89 32.21
C GLN A 646 50.22 -33.48 30.89
N GLU A 647 51.24 -32.60 30.80
CA GLU A 647 52.27 -32.05 31.70
C GLU A 647 53.02 -30.89 30.96
N ASP A 648 53.64 -30.00 31.75
CA ASP A 648 54.92 -29.29 31.54
C ASP A 648 55.13 -28.00 30.72
N SER A 649 55.95 -27.16 31.38
CA SER A 649 56.90 -26.12 30.93
C SER A 649 56.52 -24.63 31.06
N ASP A 650 56.89 -24.07 32.23
CA ASP A 650 57.87 -23.00 32.49
C ASP A 650 57.82 -21.63 31.80
N ASP A 651 57.85 -20.61 32.68
CA ASP A 651 58.61 -19.34 32.65
C ASP A 651 58.34 -18.33 31.50
N ASN A 652 58.21 -17.02 31.71
CA ASN A 652 59.05 -16.18 32.56
C ASN A 652 58.49 -14.73 32.69
N SER A 653 58.64 -14.16 33.89
CA SER A 653 59.01 -12.76 34.22
C SER A 653 58.31 -11.57 33.54
N ALA A 654 57.51 -10.79 34.30
CA ALA A 654 57.92 -9.59 35.07
C ALA A 654 58.10 -8.33 34.20
N GLY A 655 57.19 -7.34 34.30
CA GLY A 655 57.31 -6.20 35.22
C GLY A 655 57.50 -4.93 34.37
N SER A 656 57.24 -3.70 34.78
CA SER A 656 56.69 -3.10 35.98
C SER A 656 56.52 -1.59 35.69
N HIS A 657 55.59 -0.94 36.41
CA HIS A 657 55.52 0.51 36.69
C HIS A 657 55.29 1.47 35.50
N GLY A 658 54.45 2.49 35.61
CA GLY A 658 53.76 3.06 36.76
C GLY A 658 53.66 4.58 36.60
N GLY A 659 52.54 5.14 37.06
CA GLY A 659 52.42 6.53 37.51
C GLY A 659 51.97 7.51 36.42
N VAL A 660 50.83 8.21 36.44
CA VAL A 660 50.07 8.93 37.49
C VAL A 660 50.16 10.44 37.24
N ASP A 661 48.98 11.08 37.36
CA ASP A 661 48.67 12.50 37.53
C ASP A 661 48.82 13.45 36.32
N SER A 662 48.03 14.51 36.17
CA SER A 662 46.69 14.93 36.61
C SER A 662 46.54 16.37 36.06
N ASP A 663 45.28 16.83 35.89
CA ASP A 663 44.86 18.24 35.94
C ASP A 663 45.37 19.20 34.82
N SER A 664 44.67 20.22 34.37
CA SER A 664 43.30 20.77 34.50
C SER A 664 43.35 22.09 33.71
N GLU A 665 42.30 22.44 32.96
CA GLU A 665 41.73 23.82 32.79
C GLU A 665 42.68 24.94 32.25
N SER A 666 42.30 26.00 31.53
CA SER A 666 41.08 26.59 30.97
C SER A 666 41.56 27.85 30.23
N GLU A 667 41.06 28.11 29.02
CA GLU A 667 40.34 29.36 28.65
C GLU A 667 41.12 30.55 28.04
N ASP A 668 40.48 31.08 26.99
CA ASP A 668 40.40 32.46 26.47
C ASP A 668 41.58 33.16 25.76
N ASP A 669 41.39 33.53 24.48
CA ASP A 669 40.91 34.89 24.11
C ASP A 669 40.81 35.11 22.57
N TRP A 670 39.77 35.83 22.12
CA TRP A 670 39.54 36.38 20.76
C TRP A 670 40.30 37.73 20.58
N PRO A 671 40.19 38.59 19.51
CA PRO A 671 39.60 38.53 18.15
C PRO A 671 40.47 39.19 17.01
N ASN A 672 39.92 39.21 15.78
CA ASN A 672 40.04 40.21 14.67
C ASN A 672 41.10 40.11 13.52
N VAL A 673 40.54 39.84 12.32
CA VAL A 673 40.79 40.23 10.89
C VAL A 673 41.56 41.58 10.64
N PRO A 674 42.04 41.99 9.41
CA PRO A 674 41.88 41.42 8.03
C PRO A 674 42.98 41.60 6.93
N HIS A 675 42.70 41.01 5.75
CA HIS A 675 42.99 41.42 4.33
C HIS A 675 44.22 40.95 3.52
N GLY A 676 43.91 40.51 2.27
CA GLY A 676 44.75 40.44 1.06
C GLY A 676 44.89 39.02 0.49
N GLY A 677 44.41 38.57 -0.68
CA GLY A 677 43.96 39.22 -1.92
C GLY A 677 45.04 39.13 -3.01
N TYR A 678 45.01 38.13 -3.91
CA TYR A 678 45.55 38.25 -5.29
C TYR A 678 45.03 37.12 -6.22
N ARG A 679 44.84 37.49 -7.50
CA ARG A 679 44.14 36.79 -8.59
C ARG A 679 45.13 36.37 -9.70
N ALA A 680 44.84 35.21 -10.30
CA ALA A 680 44.70 34.94 -11.75
C ALA A 680 45.90 34.64 -12.72
N HIS A 681 45.65 33.59 -13.52
CA HIS A 681 45.96 33.31 -14.95
C HIS A 681 47.39 32.97 -15.44
N ASN A 682 47.54 31.80 -16.10
CA ASN A 682 47.65 31.72 -17.57
C ASN A 682 47.59 30.30 -18.17
N ARG A 683 46.97 30.20 -19.36
CA ARG A 683 47.01 29.09 -20.35
C ARG A 683 48.18 29.32 -21.32
N ILE A 684 48.85 28.27 -21.80
CA ILE A 684 49.50 28.19 -23.13
C ILE A 684 49.37 26.75 -23.67
N ALA A 685 49.27 26.62 -25.00
CA ALA A 685 48.89 25.43 -25.77
C ALA A 685 50.01 24.89 -26.70
N ARG A 686 49.73 23.70 -27.27
CA ARG A 686 50.01 23.18 -28.65
C ARG A 686 51.22 22.29 -28.99
N ASP A 687 50.86 21.11 -29.54
CA ASP A 687 51.17 20.52 -30.88
C ASP A 687 52.02 19.22 -31.01
N ARG A 688 51.35 18.19 -31.61
CA ARG A 688 51.73 17.23 -32.71
C ARG A 688 52.94 16.26 -32.53
N GLU A 689 53.04 15.02 -33.06
CA GLU A 689 52.35 14.24 -34.13
C GLU A 689 52.87 12.76 -34.17
N TYR A 690 52.08 11.86 -34.82
CA TYR A 690 52.40 10.65 -35.64
C TYR A 690 52.57 9.18 -35.14
N SER A 691 51.84 8.32 -35.90
CA SER A 691 52.00 6.88 -36.29
C SER A 691 51.39 5.80 -35.37
N SER A 692 50.73 4.73 -35.81
CA SER A 692 50.24 4.23 -37.12
C SER A 692 49.33 3.00 -36.88
N VAL A 693 48.35 2.79 -37.78
CA VAL A 693 47.38 1.66 -37.87
C VAL A 693 48.07 0.32 -38.24
N PRO A 694 47.43 -0.87 -38.13
CA PRO A 694 46.49 -1.32 -39.18
C PRO A 694 45.22 -2.05 -38.70
N LEU A 695 44.25 -2.05 -39.61
CA LEU A 695 42.88 -2.57 -39.53
C LEU A 695 42.71 -3.55 -40.70
N ALA A 696 42.20 -4.76 -40.47
CA ALA A 696 41.60 -5.69 -41.46
C ALA A 696 41.25 -7.01 -40.76
N LEU A 697 40.21 -7.80 -41.08
CA LEU A 697 39.00 -7.72 -41.90
C LEU A 697 38.24 -9.05 -41.66
N LEU A 698 36.91 -8.98 -41.59
CA LEU A 698 35.85 -9.93 -42.03
C LEU A 698 35.93 -11.46 -41.79
N GLY A 699 34.79 -12.01 -41.35
CA GLY A 699 34.43 -13.41 -41.58
C GLY A 699 33.13 -13.87 -40.91
N HIS A 700 31.98 -13.55 -41.52
CA HIS A 700 30.67 -14.21 -41.31
C HIS A 700 30.77 -15.74 -41.49
N TRP A 701 30.01 -16.56 -40.75
CA TRP A 701 29.26 -17.73 -41.29
C TRP A 701 28.14 -18.17 -40.32
N GLN A 702 27.00 -18.55 -40.91
CA GLN A 702 25.72 -18.94 -40.32
C GLN A 702 25.61 -20.46 -40.03
N ARG A 703 24.69 -20.79 -39.11
CA ARG A 703 23.74 -21.94 -39.04
C ARG A 703 24.28 -23.39 -39.15
N TYR A 704 23.99 -24.19 -38.11
CA TYR A 704 23.03 -25.32 -38.07
C TYR A 704 23.41 -26.26 -36.90
N SER A 705 22.54 -26.39 -35.90
CA SER A 705 21.93 -27.63 -35.39
C SER A 705 20.92 -27.27 -34.30
#